data_AF-A0A8C4N321-F1
#
_entry.id   AF-A0A8C4N321-F1
#
_cell.length_a   1.000
_cell.length_b   1.000
_cell.length_c   1.000
_cell.angle_alpha   90.00
_cell.angle_beta   90.00
_cell.angle_gamma   90.00
#
_symmetry.space_group_name_H-M   'P 1'
#
loop_
_entity.id
_entity.type
_entity.pdbx_description
1 polymer ?
#
loop_
_entity_poly.entity_id
_entity_poly.type
_entity_poly.pdbx_seq_one_letter_code
_entity_poly.pdbx_strand_id
1 'polypeptide(L)'
;MLLVTSGAVAFGRQRLRHEVLLSQSVRQALHSTTPLDSSLALLEGRACAAAGQSGLMALYEAMFSQYSICSAQILVTNMDFNDEQKRRNLAGTLSELLRMNIVPIVNANDAVAPPDDKRREQHGEINIQDNDTLAARLAVEMRADLLLLLSNVDGLFDCPPGSAEAKLIHTFYPGDQDAIAFGGKSSVGLGGMESKVKAALLALQCGTAVVIANGTDPKLTGRVLADVYGGKRVGTFFSHVKQQGPSVEEQAETAREAGRALASLQPEQRVEILCRLAELLTERQETILGANKQDLEQARASGLDASLCDRLAINPSKLSALAVGLRQLASSAGNALGKALKRMRLAPGLILEHVTVPIGLLLVIFESRPDCLPQVAGLAIASGNGVLLKGGSEAMLSNAALMSIVQEALSLHDISNAAQMVNSREDVAAVCQLVDLAIPRGSSALVRSVAKAAGTVPVLGHSEGICHVYVDEHACMDMALKIVRDSKCDYPAACNAMESLLIHRALLRSPSFEQLVDMLHSENVQIRAGPRLSKELAFGPTTAANLRTEYGGLVCTLEVVDNVCAAVSHIHHYGSGHTDTIVTEDGLFAHFSCNFFVEHPTLRKQPSNTHSKVNYHPTVYIPKEVCVVGLFVCLTSVHS
;
A
#
# COMPACT_ATOMS: atom_id res chain seq x y z
N MET A 1 28.98 -12.73 -1.73
CA MET A 1 28.23 -13.20 -2.93
C MET A 1 29.07 -14.27 -3.62
N LEU A 2 28.47 -15.39 -3.98
CA LEU A 2 29.10 -16.48 -4.73
C LEU A 2 28.30 -16.71 -6.02
N LEU A 3 29.00 -17.01 -7.12
CA LEU A 3 28.36 -17.27 -8.41
C LEU A 3 28.61 -18.70 -8.83
N VAL A 4 27.54 -19.41 -9.17
CA VAL A 4 27.60 -20.70 -9.85
C VAL A 4 27.24 -20.47 -11.30
N THR A 5 28.11 -20.92 -12.21
CA THR A 5 28.05 -20.56 -13.62
C THR A 5 27.89 -21.79 -14.49
N SER A 6 27.35 -21.64 -15.70
CA SER A 6 27.21 -22.71 -16.69
C SER A 6 27.69 -22.25 -18.06
N GLY A 7 27.78 -23.18 -19.02
CA GLY A 7 28.06 -22.84 -20.42
C GLY A 7 29.51 -23.01 -20.88
N ALA A 8 30.43 -23.50 -20.03
CA ALA A 8 31.82 -23.78 -20.42
C ALA A 8 31.91 -24.74 -21.62
N VAL A 9 31.12 -25.82 -21.65
CA VAL A 9 31.09 -26.77 -22.78
C VAL A 9 30.58 -26.10 -24.06
N ALA A 10 29.52 -25.29 -23.98
CA ALA A 10 28.93 -24.62 -25.15
C ALA A 10 29.89 -23.57 -25.73
N PHE A 11 30.45 -22.72 -24.87
CA PHE A 11 31.42 -21.71 -25.25
C PHE A 11 32.70 -22.33 -25.84
N GLY A 12 33.21 -23.40 -25.20
CA GLY A 12 34.37 -24.12 -25.70
C GLY A 12 34.11 -24.86 -27.01
N ARG A 13 32.91 -25.41 -27.22
CA ARG A 13 32.52 -25.99 -28.51
C ARG A 13 32.54 -24.95 -29.62
N GLN A 14 32.03 -23.74 -29.38
CA GLN A 14 32.09 -22.65 -30.36
C GLN A 14 33.55 -22.25 -30.65
N ARG A 15 34.37 -22.12 -29.61
CA ARG A 15 35.78 -21.71 -29.73
C ARG A 15 36.63 -22.77 -30.44
N LEU A 16 36.49 -24.03 -30.07
CA LEU A 16 37.22 -25.15 -30.71
C LEU A 16 36.75 -25.38 -32.15
N ARG A 17 35.46 -25.20 -32.45
CA ARG A 17 34.98 -25.21 -33.85
C ARG A 17 35.68 -24.16 -34.67
N HIS A 18 35.82 -22.94 -34.14
CA HIS A 18 36.53 -21.86 -34.82
C HIS A 18 38.02 -22.20 -35.06
N GLU A 19 38.71 -22.74 -34.06
CA GLU A 19 40.12 -23.17 -34.20
C GLU A 19 40.31 -24.34 -35.18
N VAL A 20 39.40 -25.31 -35.18
CA VAL A 20 39.41 -26.42 -36.15
C VAL A 20 39.21 -25.90 -37.58
N LEU A 21 38.35 -24.89 -37.78
CA LEU A 21 38.16 -24.25 -39.08
C LEU A 21 39.40 -23.47 -39.54
N LEU A 22 40.13 -22.82 -38.61
CA LEU A 22 41.33 -22.04 -38.91
C LEU A 22 42.59 -22.89 -39.13
N SER A 23 42.68 -24.04 -38.47
CA SER A 23 43.85 -24.95 -38.54
C SER A 23 43.86 -25.87 -39.78
N GLN A 24 42.77 -25.89 -40.56
CA GLN A 24 42.74 -26.65 -41.82
C GLN A 24 43.49 -25.91 -42.93
N SER A 25 44.53 -26.56 -43.48
CA SER A 25 45.17 -26.09 -44.72
C SER A 25 44.24 -26.28 -45.92
N VAL A 26 44.31 -25.40 -46.93
CA VAL A 26 43.57 -25.50 -48.20
C VAL A 26 43.73 -26.90 -48.85
N ARG A 27 44.87 -27.55 -48.65
CA ARG A 27 45.19 -28.89 -49.15
C ARG A 27 44.47 -30.02 -48.38
N GLN A 28 44.21 -29.86 -47.09
CA GLN A 28 43.44 -30.83 -46.29
C GLN A 28 41.93 -30.73 -46.56
N ALA A 29 41.41 -29.52 -46.78
CA ALA A 29 40.02 -29.31 -47.17
C ALA A 29 39.67 -29.92 -48.55
N LEU A 30 40.66 -30.04 -49.45
CA LEU A 30 40.50 -30.61 -50.79
C LEU A 30 40.74 -32.13 -50.88
N HIS A 31 41.42 -32.74 -49.89
CA HIS A 31 41.78 -34.17 -49.91
C HIS A 31 41.14 -35.02 -48.79
N SER A 32 40.39 -34.44 -47.85
CA SER A 32 39.71 -35.23 -46.83
C SER A 32 38.49 -35.96 -47.43
N THR A 33 38.56 -37.29 -47.49
CA THR A 33 37.41 -38.16 -47.83
C THR A 33 36.42 -38.35 -46.67
N THR A 34 36.67 -37.74 -45.51
CA THR A 34 35.73 -37.65 -44.39
C THR A 34 34.84 -36.41 -44.54
N PRO A 35 33.50 -36.55 -44.57
CA PRO A 35 32.61 -35.38 -44.65
C PRO A 35 32.82 -34.46 -43.45
N LEU A 36 32.82 -33.14 -43.68
CA LEU A 36 33.07 -32.08 -42.69
C LEU A 36 32.27 -32.26 -41.38
N ASP A 37 31.04 -32.79 -41.48
CA ASP A 37 30.18 -33.05 -40.33
C ASP A 37 30.72 -34.12 -39.37
N SER A 38 31.49 -35.10 -39.85
CA SER A 38 31.98 -36.21 -39.03
C SER A 38 33.11 -35.80 -38.06
N SER A 39 33.99 -34.90 -38.49
CA SER A 39 35.10 -34.36 -37.69
C SER A 39 34.62 -33.35 -36.63
N LEU A 40 33.58 -32.57 -36.98
CA LEU A 40 32.94 -31.58 -36.10
C LEU A 40 31.96 -32.22 -35.10
N ALA A 41 31.40 -33.39 -35.42
CA ALA A 41 30.55 -34.19 -34.53
C ALA A 41 31.34 -34.89 -33.41
N LEU A 42 32.67 -34.98 -33.53
CA LEU A 42 33.54 -35.72 -32.62
C LEU A 42 34.27 -34.86 -31.57
N LEU A 43 33.86 -33.60 -31.38
CA LEU A 43 34.41 -32.77 -30.31
C LEU A 43 33.95 -33.30 -28.96
N GLU A 44 34.87 -33.97 -28.25
CA GLU A 44 34.63 -34.51 -26.92
C GLU A 44 34.22 -33.38 -25.95
N GLY A 45 33.14 -33.60 -25.20
CA GLY A 45 32.57 -32.61 -24.28
C GLY A 45 33.57 -32.11 -23.23
N ARG A 46 34.49 -32.98 -22.77
CA ARG A 46 35.53 -32.65 -21.79
C ARG A 46 36.57 -31.66 -22.34
N ALA A 47 37.01 -31.88 -23.58
CA ALA A 47 37.93 -30.96 -24.25
C ALA A 47 37.25 -29.59 -24.47
N CYS A 48 35.95 -29.60 -24.82
CA CYS A 48 35.15 -28.39 -24.92
C CYS A 48 35.05 -27.67 -23.56
N ALA A 49 34.78 -28.39 -22.47
CA ALA A 49 34.73 -27.81 -21.13
C ALA A 49 36.04 -27.12 -20.76
N ALA A 50 37.18 -27.81 -20.95
CA ALA A 50 38.50 -27.28 -20.62
C ALA A 50 38.82 -26.00 -21.42
N ALA A 51 38.58 -26.02 -22.74
CA ALA A 51 38.82 -24.87 -23.59
C ALA A 51 37.90 -23.68 -23.24
N GLY A 52 36.62 -23.97 -22.98
CA GLY A 52 35.63 -22.93 -22.71
C GLY A 52 35.75 -22.30 -21.33
N GLN A 53 36.19 -23.06 -20.33
CA GLN A 53 36.34 -22.58 -18.96
C GLN A 53 37.35 -21.42 -18.85
N SER A 54 38.43 -21.47 -19.64
CA SER A 54 39.41 -20.37 -19.70
C SER A 54 38.79 -19.06 -20.20
N GLY A 55 37.96 -19.12 -21.25
CA GLY A 55 37.32 -17.94 -21.82
C GLY A 55 36.18 -17.41 -20.97
N LEU A 56 35.43 -18.29 -20.32
CA LEU A 56 34.37 -17.92 -19.39
C LEU A 56 34.95 -17.18 -18.17
N MET A 57 36.08 -17.64 -17.63
CA MET A 57 36.76 -16.92 -16.54
C MET A 57 37.32 -15.57 -16.98
N ALA A 58 37.92 -15.49 -18.17
CA ALA A 58 38.40 -14.22 -18.72
C ALA A 58 37.26 -13.19 -18.88
N LEU A 59 36.06 -13.65 -19.24
CA LEU A 59 34.88 -12.78 -19.31
C LEU A 59 34.48 -12.27 -17.92
N TYR A 60 34.42 -13.14 -16.91
CA TYR A 60 34.11 -12.71 -15.54
C TYR A 60 35.15 -11.74 -15.00
N GLU A 61 36.43 -12.00 -15.21
CA GLU A 61 37.51 -11.12 -14.78
C GLU A 61 37.45 -9.76 -15.48
N ALA A 62 37.15 -9.73 -16.78
CA ALA A 62 36.93 -8.49 -17.53
C ALA A 62 35.71 -7.71 -17.02
N MET A 63 34.63 -8.39 -16.62
CA MET A 63 33.42 -7.74 -16.11
C MET A 63 33.60 -7.22 -14.67
N PHE A 64 34.23 -7.98 -13.78
CA PHE A 64 34.43 -7.58 -12.38
C PHE A 64 35.56 -6.56 -12.20
N SER A 65 36.58 -6.59 -13.04
CA SER A 65 37.67 -5.60 -13.01
C SER A 65 37.20 -4.17 -13.27
N GLN A 66 36.11 -3.98 -14.05
CA GLN A 66 35.48 -2.67 -14.24
C GLN A 66 34.97 -2.04 -12.93
N TYR A 67 34.67 -2.88 -11.93
CA TYR A 67 34.17 -2.47 -10.63
C TYR A 67 35.24 -2.58 -9.52
N SER A 68 36.51 -2.81 -9.89
CA SER A 68 37.61 -3.05 -8.94
C SER A 68 37.36 -4.25 -8.00
N ILE A 69 36.60 -5.25 -8.46
CA ILE A 69 36.30 -6.47 -7.72
C ILE A 69 37.18 -7.59 -8.28
N CYS A 70 37.86 -8.31 -7.39
CA CYS A 70 38.59 -9.52 -7.76
C CYS A 70 37.64 -10.71 -7.84
N SER A 71 37.79 -11.55 -8.85
CA SER A 71 37.09 -12.83 -8.99
C SER A 71 38.07 -13.99 -8.93
N ALA A 72 37.69 -15.10 -8.28
CA ALA A 72 38.52 -16.30 -8.20
C ALA A 72 37.76 -17.52 -8.73
N GLN A 73 38.45 -18.41 -9.44
CA GLN A 73 37.87 -19.62 -10.00
C GLN A 73 37.94 -20.79 -9.02
N ILE A 74 36.85 -21.54 -8.91
CA ILE A 74 36.82 -22.83 -8.23
C ILE A 74 36.11 -23.84 -9.12
N LEU A 75 36.73 -25.01 -9.27
CA LEU A 75 36.22 -26.12 -10.06
C LEU A 75 35.93 -27.30 -9.13
N VAL A 76 34.72 -27.84 -9.22
CA VAL A 76 34.23 -28.90 -8.33
C VAL A 76 33.64 -30.07 -9.09
N THR A 77 33.73 -31.26 -8.52
CA THR A 77 33.11 -32.50 -9.01
C THR A 77 32.18 -33.09 -7.96
N ASN A 78 31.33 -34.05 -8.35
CA ASN A 78 30.36 -34.69 -7.43
C ASN A 78 31.05 -35.38 -6.26
N MET A 79 32.23 -35.95 -6.53
CA MET A 79 33.04 -36.65 -5.54
C MET A 79 33.54 -35.72 -4.44
N ASP A 80 33.62 -34.41 -4.69
CA ASP A 80 34.08 -33.43 -3.71
C ASP A 80 33.01 -33.11 -2.66
N PHE A 81 31.73 -33.37 -2.96
CA PHE A 81 30.63 -33.25 -2.00
C PHE A 81 30.39 -34.55 -1.21
N ASN A 82 30.81 -35.69 -1.72
CA ASN A 82 30.63 -36.98 -1.04
C ASN A 82 31.69 -37.21 0.06
N ASP A 83 32.85 -36.55 -0.04
CA ASP A 83 33.93 -36.64 0.94
C ASP A 83 33.87 -35.48 1.94
N GLU A 84 33.79 -35.79 3.24
CA GLU A 84 33.68 -34.80 4.30
C GLU A 84 34.91 -33.89 4.41
N GLN A 85 36.11 -34.42 4.20
CA GLN A 85 37.34 -33.63 4.29
C GLN A 85 37.43 -32.66 3.12
N LYS A 86 37.06 -33.09 1.91
CA LYS A 86 37.01 -32.22 0.74
C LYS A 86 35.96 -31.12 0.87
N ARG A 87 34.78 -31.42 1.40
CA ARG A 87 33.76 -30.41 1.69
C ARG A 87 34.25 -29.34 2.64
N ARG A 88 34.90 -29.73 3.76
CA ARG A 88 35.47 -28.76 4.72
C ARG A 88 36.53 -27.88 4.08
N ASN A 89 37.40 -28.45 3.24
CA ASN A 89 38.43 -27.69 2.52
C ASN A 89 37.80 -26.70 1.52
N LEU A 90 36.76 -27.12 0.79
CA LEU A 90 36.03 -26.27 -0.14
C LEU A 90 35.34 -25.11 0.61
N ALA A 91 34.61 -25.40 1.67
CA ALA A 91 33.93 -24.39 2.49
C ALA A 91 34.92 -23.40 3.12
N GLY A 92 36.06 -23.88 3.61
CA GLY A 92 37.13 -23.03 4.14
C GLY A 92 37.73 -22.10 3.09
N THR A 93 37.98 -22.62 1.88
CA THR A 93 38.48 -21.83 0.74
C THR A 93 37.49 -20.74 0.34
N LEU A 94 36.22 -21.11 0.20
CA LEU A 94 35.15 -20.17 -0.13
C LEU A 94 34.99 -19.08 0.92
N SER A 95 35.07 -19.45 2.20
CA SER A 95 34.96 -18.51 3.31
C SER A 95 36.10 -17.49 3.32
N GLU A 96 37.35 -17.92 3.09
CA GLU A 96 38.48 -16.99 3.02
C GLU A 96 38.41 -16.05 1.80
N LEU A 97 38.01 -16.55 0.62
CA LEU A 97 37.82 -15.68 -0.55
C LEU A 97 36.78 -14.59 -0.28
N LEU A 98 35.64 -14.98 0.30
CA LEU A 98 34.59 -14.02 0.68
C LEU A 98 35.07 -13.02 1.74
N ARG A 99 35.89 -13.46 2.70
CA ARG A 99 36.50 -12.59 3.72
C ARG A 99 37.45 -11.56 3.12
N MET A 100 38.10 -11.90 2.01
CA MET A 100 38.98 -10.99 1.25
C MET A 100 38.22 -10.12 0.24
N ASN A 101 36.88 -10.11 0.24
CA ASN A 101 36.04 -9.46 -0.77
C ASN A 101 36.30 -9.93 -2.22
N ILE A 102 36.75 -11.17 -2.37
CA ILE A 102 36.93 -11.81 -3.68
C ILE A 102 35.65 -12.59 -4.00
N VAL A 103 35.10 -12.40 -5.20
CA VAL A 103 33.89 -13.10 -5.66
C VAL A 103 34.28 -14.50 -6.18
N PRO A 104 33.85 -15.59 -5.53
CA PRO A 104 34.11 -16.93 -6.03
C PRO A 104 33.19 -17.25 -7.22
N ILE A 105 33.80 -17.65 -8.33
CA ILE A 105 33.14 -18.16 -9.54
C ILE A 105 33.30 -19.68 -9.54
N VAL A 106 32.24 -20.39 -9.22
CA VAL A 106 32.22 -21.85 -9.12
C VAL A 106 31.59 -22.45 -10.37
N ASN A 107 32.24 -23.49 -10.92
CA ASN A 107 31.68 -24.28 -12.02
C ASN A 107 31.96 -25.78 -11.81
N ALA A 108 31.12 -26.63 -12.40
CA ALA A 108 31.39 -28.06 -12.48
C ALA A 108 32.65 -28.33 -13.33
N ASN A 109 33.52 -29.21 -12.85
CA ASN A 109 34.74 -29.58 -13.56
C ASN A 109 34.49 -30.72 -14.56
N ASP A 110 33.74 -30.41 -15.61
CA ASP A 110 33.37 -31.37 -16.66
C ASP A 110 34.59 -31.94 -17.40
N ALA A 111 35.74 -31.26 -17.34
CA ALA A 111 36.98 -31.72 -17.98
C ALA A 111 37.52 -33.03 -17.37
N VAL A 112 37.24 -33.30 -16.09
CA VAL A 112 37.73 -34.48 -15.36
C VAL A 112 36.60 -35.32 -14.75
N ALA A 113 35.34 -34.93 -14.96
CA ALA A 113 34.18 -35.68 -14.50
C ALA A 113 34.08 -37.06 -15.20
N PRO A 114 33.77 -38.15 -14.48
CA PRO A 114 33.62 -39.49 -15.06
C PRO A 114 32.47 -39.53 -16.09
N PRO A 115 32.49 -40.47 -17.06
CA PRO A 115 31.44 -40.57 -18.08
C PRO A 115 30.09 -40.90 -17.43
N ASP A 116 28.99 -40.42 -18.02
CA ASP A 116 27.63 -40.66 -17.54
C ASP A 116 27.33 -42.16 -17.38
N ASP A 117 27.30 -42.63 -16.13
CA ASP A 117 26.88 -43.98 -15.82
C ASP A 117 25.35 -43.97 -15.64
N LYS A 118 24.62 -44.23 -16.74
CA LYS A 118 23.14 -44.27 -16.78
C LYS A 118 22.48 -45.28 -15.81
N ARG A 119 23.26 -45.98 -14.97
CA ARG A 119 22.82 -47.03 -14.04
C ARG A 119 22.57 -46.55 -12.59
N ARG A 120 22.95 -45.32 -12.22
CA ARG A 120 22.91 -44.84 -10.82
C ARG A 120 21.63 -44.10 -10.39
N GLU A 121 20.60 -44.03 -11.24
CA GLU A 121 19.31 -43.41 -10.86
C GLU A 121 18.52 -44.19 -9.80
N GLN A 122 18.94 -45.40 -9.42
CA GLN A 122 18.17 -46.30 -8.54
C GLN A 122 18.35 -46.07 -7.02
N HIS A 123 19.25 -45.18 -6.56
CA HIS A 123 19.57 -45.07 -5.11
C HIS A 123 19.39 -43.68 -4.49
N GLY A 124 18.63 -42.78 -5.11
CA GLY A 124 18.30 -41.47 -4.50
C GLY A 124 19.49 -40.50 -4.36
N GLU A 125 20.68 -40.88 -4.83
CA GLU A 125 21.80 -39.96 -5.01
C GLU A 125 21.54 -39.09 -6.24
N ILE A 126 21.27 -37.81 -6.00
CA ILE A 126 21.06 -36.83 -7.06
C ILE A 126 22.35 -36.71 -7.87
N ASN A 127 22.30 -37.11 -9.14
CA ASN A 127 23.39 -36.92 -10.09
C ASN A 127 23.49 -35.42 -10.40
N ILE A 128 24.62 -34.78 -10.08
CA ILE A 128 24.87 -33.38 -10.50
C ILE A 128 25.20 -33.45 -11.99
N GLN A 129 24.15 -33.39 -12.81
CA GLN A 129 24.26 -33.13 -14.23
C GLN A 129 23.94 -31.67 -14.56
N ASP A 130 23.47 -30.90 -13.57
CA ASP A 130 22.98 -29.53 -13.77
C ASP A 130 23.46 -28.57 -12.68
N ASN A 131 23.87 -27.37 -13.10
CA ASN A 131 24.49 -26.37 -12.23
C ASN A 131 23.50 -25.77 -11.22
N ASP A 132 22.20 -25.93 -11.45
CA ASP A 132 21.15 -25.61 -10.49
C ASP A 132 21.29 -26.45 -9.21
N THR A 133 21.53 -27.77 -9.35
CA THR A 133 21.74 -28.68 -8.21
C THR A 133 23.06 -28.38 -7.51
N LEU A 134 24.11 -28.04 -8.27
CA LEU A 134 25.38 -27.62 -7.71
C LEU A 134 25.20 -26.35 -6.85
N ALA A 135 24.46 -25.35 -7.35
CA ALA A 135 24.17 -24.13 -6.63
C ALA A 135 23.39 -24.39 -5.35
N ALA A 136 22.38 -25.25 -5.38
CA ALA A 136 21.65 -25.66 -4.19
C ALA A 136 22.56 -26.32 -3.14
N ARG A 137 23.39 -27.29 -3.54
CA ARG A 137 24.32 -27.96 -2.61
C ARG A 137 25.34 -26.99 -2.00
N LEU A 138 25.91 -26.09 -2.81
CA LEU A 138 26.84 -25.08 -2.32
C LEU A 138 26.17 -24.10 -1.37
N ALA A 139 24.93 -23.69 -1.66
CA ALA A 139 24.18 -22.81 -0.78
C ALA A 139 23.94 -23.45 0.59
N VAL A 140 23.59 -24.75 0.60
CA VAL A 140 23.43 -25.52 1.84
C VAL A 140 24.74 -25.67 2.60
N GLU A 141 25.83 -26.04 1.92
CA GLU A 141 27.14 -26.25 2.56
C GLU A 141 27.69 -24.94 3.14
N MET A 142 27.52 -23.84 2.43
CA MET A 142 27.93 -22.50 2.88
C MET A 142 26.96 -21.84 3.86
N ARG A 143 25.82 -22.49 4.16
CA ARG A 143 24.71 -21.93 4.96
C ARG A 143 24.29 -20.55 4.45
N ALA A 144 24.12 -20.43 3.13
CA ALA A 144 23.71 -19.19 2.51
C ALA A 144 22.29 -18.80 2.95
N ASP A 145 22.08 -17.51 3.21
CA ASP A 145 20.77 -16.96 3.57
C ASP A 145 19.78 -17.04 2.39
N LEU A 146 20.28 -16.81 1.16
CA LEU A 146 19.49 -16.73 -0.06
C LEU A 146 20.22 -17.41 -1.23
N LEU A 147 19.50 -18.29 -1.92
CA LEU A 147 19.87 -18.85 -3.22
C LEU A 147 19.00 -18.21 -4.30
N LEU A 148 19.63 -17.64 -5.33
CA LEU A 148 18.94 -17.05 -6.47
C LEU A 148 19.22 -17.87 -7.74
N LEU A 149 18.19 -18.49 -8.30
CA LEU A 149 18.26 -19.25 -9.54
C LEU A 149 17.73 -18.40 -10.70
N LEU A 150 18.64 -17.96 -11.58
CA LEU A 150 18.27 -17.15 -12.73
C LEU A 150 17.82 -18.03 -13.91
N SER A 151 16.68 -17.69 -14.49
CA SER A 151 16.05 -18.36 -15.62
C SER A 151 15.82 -17.39 -16.78
N ASN A 152 15.33 -17.90 -17.91
CA ASN A 152 14.82 -17.12 -19.05
C ASN A 152 13.29 -16.93 -19.00
N VAL A 153 12.67 -17.30 -17.89
CA VAL A 153 11.23 -17.22 -17.62
C VAL A 153 11.05 -16.49 -16.28
N ASP A 154 9.97 -15.72 -16.14
CA ASP A 154 9.72 -14.84 -14.99
C ASP A 154 9.68 -15.58 -13.64
N GLY A 155 9.18 -16.82 -13.63
CA GLY A 155 9.18 -17.69 -12.46
C GLY A 155 8.36 -18.95 -12.74
N LEU A 156 7.67 -19.46 -11.72
CA LEU A 156 6.71 -20.54 -11.84
C LEU A 156 5.34 -20.00 -12.24
N PHE A 157 4.66 -20.72 -13.13
CA PHE A 157 3.31 -20.40 -13.58
C PHE A 157 2.36 -21.55 -13.21
N ASP A 158 1.09 -21.22 -12.99
CA ASP A 158 0.00 -22.18 -12.78
C ASP A 158 -0.29 -23.04 -14.02
N CYS A 159 -0.08 -22.46 -15.21
CA CYS A 159 -0.22 -23.09 -16.52
C CYS A 159 1.03 -22.86 -17.39
N PRO A 160 1.22 -23.61 -18.49
CA PRO A 160 2.41 -23.47 -19.33
C PRO A 160 2.63 -22.03 -19.81
N PRO A 161 3.86 -21.49 -19.72
CA PRO A 161 4.15 -20.11 -20.06
C PRO A 161 3.92 -19.88 -21.56
N GLY A 162 2.81 -19.21 -21.91
CA GLY A 162 2.36 -18.99 -23.28
C GLY A 162 0.84 -19.04 -23.48
N SER A 163 0.08 -19.57 -22.52
CA SER A 163 -1.38 -19.40 -22.50
C SER A 163 -1.77 -17.98 -22.05
N ALA A 164 -2.87 -17.44 -22.58
CA ALA A 164 -3.37 -16.11 -22.21
C ALA A 164 -3.80 -16.01 -20.72
N GLU A 165 -3.97 -17.16 -20.06
CA GLU A 165 -4.42 -17.29 -18.67
C GLU A 165 -3.29 -17.63 -17.68
N ALA A 166 -2.03 -17.74 -18.13
CA ALA A 166 -0.93 -18.12 -17.23
C ALA A 166 -0.65 -17.02 -16.18
N LYS A 167 -0.87 -17.32 -14.90
CA LYS A 167 -0.57 -16.44 -13.77
C LYS A 167 0.75 -16.84 -13.11
N LEU A 168 1.58 -15.84 -12.81
CA LEU A 168 2.85 -16.03 -12.12
C LEU A 168 2.61 -16.35 -10.64
N ILE A 169 3.17 -17.45 -10.16
CA ILE A 169 3.15 -17.84 -8.76
C ILE A 169 4.27 -17.08 -8.04
N HIS A 170 3.90 -16.07 -7.24
CA HIS A 170 4.89 -15.27 -6.52
C HIS A 170 5.48 -15.97 -5.29
N THR A 171 4.70 -16.82 -4.63
CA THR A 171 5.16 -17.62 -3.49
C THR A 171 4.79 -19.07 -3.71
N PHE A 172 5.77 -19.96 -3.73
CA PHE A 172 5.56 -21.39 -3.87
C PHE A 172 5.74 -22.12 -2.53
N TYR A 173 4.76 -22.97 -2.21
CA TYR A 173 4.78 -23.85 -1.04
C TYR A 173 5.02 -25.30 -1.49
N PRO A 174 5.98 -26.04 -0.89
CA PRO A 174 6.30 -27.41 -1.30
C PRO A 174 5.15 -28.42 -1.30
N GLY A 175 4.04 -28.15 -0.58
CA GLY A 175 2.85 -28.99 -0.58
C GLY A 175 1.91 -28.78 -1.77
N ASP A 176 2.10 -27.73 -2.57
CA ASP A 176 1.25 -27.41 -3.74
C ASP A 176 1.91 -27.86 -5.07
N GLN A 177 2.66 -28.98 -5.05
CA GLN A 177 3.36 -29.49 -6.24
C GLN A 177 2.44 -29.85 -7.40
N ASP A 178 1.18 -30.24 -7.12
CA ASP A 178 0.18 -30.57 -8.13
C ASP A 178 -0.34 -29.34 -8.89
N ALA A 179 -0.03 -28.12 -8.43
CA ALA A 179 -0.47 -26.86 -9.03
C ALA A 179 0.52 -26.32 -10.09
N ILE A 180 1.60 -27.04 -10.41
CA ILE A 180 2.62 -26.59 -11.38
C ILE A 180 2.55 -27.44 -12.65
N ALA A 181 2.46 -26.78 -13.82
CA ALA A 181 2.68 -27.41 -15.12
C ALA A 181 4.06 -27.05 -15.69
N PHE A 182 4.89 -28.06 -15.98
CA PHE A 182 6.21 -27.85 -16.60
C PHE A 182 6.10 -27.75 -18.13
N GLY A 183 6.63 -26.66 -18.70
CA GLY A 183 6.82 -26.52 -20.16
C GLY A 183 7.97 -27.37 -20.72
N GLY A 184 8.08 -27.44 -22.05
CA GLY A 184 9.13 -28.19 -22.75
C GLY A 184 10.56 -27.70 -22.46
N LYS A 185 11.54 -28.60 -22.58
CA LYS A 185 12.98 -28.31 -22.34
C LYS A 185 13.52 -27.28 -23.33
N SER A 186 14.35 -26.35 -22.87
CA SER A 186 15.03 -25.36 -23.73
C SER A 186 16.15 -26.01 -24.58
N SER A 187 16.50 -25.41 -25.72
CA SER A 187 17.46 -25.95 -26.69
C SER A 187 18.94 -25.85 -26.28
N VAL A 188 19.26 -25.07 -25.24
CA VAL A 188 20.63 -24.70 -24.86
C VAL A 188 21.04 -25.13 -23.44
N GLY A 189 20.09 -25.51 -22.57
CA GLY A 189 20.35 -25.97 -21.20
C GLY A 189 20.07 -27.47 -21.02
N LEU A 190 20.89 -28.16 -20.22
CA LEU A 190 20.65 -29.57 -19.86
C LEU A 190 19.47 -29.73 -18.89
N GLY A 191 19.14 -28.68 -18.13
CA GLY A 191 18.04 -28.65 -17.14
C GLY A 191 16.87 -27.76 -17.52
N GLY A 192 15.65 -28.29 -17.39
CA GLY A 192 14.40 -27.54 -17.50
C GLY A 192 13.97 -26.89 -16.18
N MET A 193 12.79 -26.26 -16.16
CA MET A 193 12.21 -25.65 -14.94
C MET A 193 12.06 -26.68 -13.80
N GLU A 194 11.81 -27.94 -14.13
CA GLU A 194 11.75 -29.05 -13.18
C GLU A 194 13.06 -29.22 -12.36
N SER A 195 14.22 -29.03 -13.00
CA SER A 195 15.53 -29.12 -12.33
C SER A 195 15.70 -27.98 -11.33
N LYS A 196 15.30 -26.76 -11.71
CA LYS A 196 15.33 -25.57 -10.85
C LYS A 196 14.42 -25.73 -9.63
N VAL A 197 13.21 -26.25 -9.82
CA VAL A 197 12.27 -26.53 -8.72
C VAL A 197 12.85 -27.59 -7.77
N LYS A 198 13.42 -28.68 -8.30
CA LYS A 198 14.06 -29.71 -7.47
C LYS A 198 15.24 -29.15 -6.66
N ALA A 199 16.09 -28.35 -7.29
CA ALA A 199 17.20 -27.68 -6.62
C ALA A 199 16.72 -26.70 -5.54
N ALA A 200 15.67 -25.93 -5.84
CA ALA A 200 15.06 -24.99 -4.89
C ALA A 200 14.45 -25.71 -3.68
N LEU A 201 13.74 -26.81 -3.89
CA LEU A 201 13.18 -27.63 -2.82
C LEU A 201 14.25 -28.22 -1.90
N LEU A 202 15.37 -28.69 -2.47
CA LEU A 202 16.51 -29.20 -1.69
C LEU A 202 17.11 -28.10 -0.79
N ALA A 203 17.42 -26.94 -1.36
CA ALA A 203 17.98 -25.82 -0.59
C ALA A 203 17.01 -25.33 0.48
N LEU A 204 15.72 -25.26 0.16
CA LEU A 204 14.67 -24.88 1.10
C LEU A 204 14.61 -25.87 2.27
N GLN A 205 14.59 -27.19 2.04
CA GLN A 205 14.58 -28.21 3.10
C GLN A 205 15.73 -28.07 4.10
N CYS A 206 16.88 -27.57 3.67
CA CYS A 206 18.05 -27.33 4.51
C CYS A 206 18.09 -25.93 5.16
N GLY A 207 17.05 -25.11 4.98
CA GLY A 207 16.90 -23.81 5.65
C GLY A 207 17.38 -22.61 4.84
N THR A 208 17.74 -22.76 3.57
CA THR A 208 18.12 -21.65 2.69
C THR A 208 16.89 -21.10 1.96
N ALA A 209 16.68 -19.79 1.97
CA ALA A 209 15.62 -19.16 1.19
C ALA A 209 15.94 -19.23 -0.31
N VAL A 210 14.95 -19.49 -1.17
CA VAL A 210 15.19 -19.63 -2.62
C VAL A 210 14.27 -18.75 -3.43
N VAL A 211 14.82 -18.10 -4.47
CA VAL A 211 14.06 -17.35 -5.47
C VAL A 211 14.44 -17.84 -6.87
N ILE A 212 13.42 -18.14 -7.69
CA ILE A 212 13.59 -18.34 -9.14
C ILE A 212 13.10 -17.06 -9.84
N ALA A 213 13.96 -16.42 -10.63
CA ALA A 213 13.62 -15.17 -11.32
C ALA A 213 14.21 -15.10 -12.74
N ASN A 214 13.64 -14.26 -13.60
CA ASN A 214 14.17 -14.03 -14.96
C ASN A 214 15.43 -13.17 -14.93
N GLY A 215 16.53 -13.69 -15.46
CA GLY A 215 17.81 -12.99 -15.61
C GLY A 215 18.03 -12.34 -16.98
N THR A 216 17.08 -12.50 -17.91
CA THR A 216 17.24 -12.12 -19.33
C THR A 216 16.29 -11.00 -19.80
N ASP A 217 15.24 -10.68 -19.04
CA ASP A 217 14.28 -9.63 -19.43
C ASP A 217 14.97 -8.25 -19.49
N PRO A 218 14.99 -7.57 -20.65
CA PRO A 218 15.55 -6.22 -20.83
C PRO A 218 15.00 -5.15 -19.87
N LYS A 219 13.77 -5.32 -19.36
CA LYS A 219 13.14 -4.38 -18.42
C LYS A 219 13.64 -4.56 -16.98
N LEU A 220 14.05 -5.78 -16.63
CA LEU A 220 14.49 -6.17 -15.28
C LEU A 220 16.02 -6.34 -15.18
N THR A 221 16.71 -6.53 -16.32
CA THR A 221 18.16 -6.76 -16.37
C THR A 221 18.93 -5.58 -15.77
N GLY A 222 19.77 -5.89 -14.79
CA GLY A 222 20.57 -4.91 -14.04
C GLY A 222 20.03 -4.57 -12.65
N ARG A 223 18.78 -4.94 -12.32
CA ARG A 223 18.21 -4.71 -10.98
C ARG A 223 17.62 -5.93 -10.28
N VAL A 224 17.40 -7.06 -10.96
CA VAL A 224 16.85 -8.30 -10.35
C VAL A 224 17.50 -8.66 -9.01
N LEU A 225 18.83 -8.67 -8.96
CA LEU A 225 19.57 -8.99 -7.72
C LEU A 225 19.25 -7.99 -6.60
N ALA A 226 19.24 -6.70 -6.91
CA ALA A 226 18.96 -5.63 -5.95
C ALA A 226 17.48 -5.61 -5.54
N ASP A 227 16.57 -5.90 -6.46
CA ASP A 227 15.13 -5.92 -6.22
C ASP A 227 14.72 -7.09 -5.34
N VAL A 228 15.27 -8.29 -5.59
CA VAL A 228 15.03 -9.45 -4.73
C VAL A 228 15.66 -9.24 -3.36
N TYR A 229 16.90 -8.73 -3.29
CA TYR A 229 17.52 -8.39 -2.00
C TYR A 229 16.76 -7.30 -1.24
N GLY A 230 16.17 -6.34 -1.96
CA GLY A 230 15.30 -5.30 -1.41
C GLY A 230 13.90 -5.78 -1.03
N GLY A 231 13.59 -7.07 -1.15
CA GLY A 231 12.31 -7.65 -0.77
C GLY A 231 11.16 -7.42 -1.75
N LYS A 232 11.43 -6.98 -2.98
CA LYS A 232 10.39 -6.86 -4.02
C LYS A 232 10.00 -8.25 -4.53
N ARG A 233 8.73 -8.38 -4.92
CA ARG A 233 8.17 -9.61 -5.50
C ARG A 233 8.63 -9.81 -6.94
N VAL A 234 9.88 -10.21 -7.14
CA VAL A 234 10.44 -10.54 -8.45
C VAL A 234 10.62 -12.05 -8.56
N GLY A 235 9.90 -12.65 -9.52
CA GLY A 235 9.85 -14.09 -9.71
C GLY A 235 9.09 -14.84 -8.62
N THR A 236 9.52 -16.07 -8.32
CA THR A 236 8.87 -16.97 -7.38
C THR A 236 9.75 -17.23 -6.17
N PHE A 237 9.26 -16.85 -4.99
CA PHE A 237 9.87 -17.11 -3.69
C PHE A 237 9.39 -18.45 -3.11
N PHE A 238 10.32 -19.27 -2.64
CA PHE A 238 10.04 -20.58 -2.05
C PHE A 238 9.97 -20.47 -0.52
N SER A 239 8.86 -20.90 0.08
CA SER A 239 8.60 -20.76 1.51
C SER A 239 8.11 -22.07 2.13
N HIS A 240 8.59 -22.39 3.34
CA HIS A 240 8.06 -23.46 4.19
C HIS A 240 6.73 -23.11 4.85
N VAL A 241 6.37 -21.83 4.84
CA VAL A 241 5.10 -21.34 5.38
C VAL A 241 4.19 -21.07 4.19
N LYS A 242 3.11 -21.82 4.08
CA LYS A 242 2.00 -21.49 3.18
C LYS A 242 1.45 -20.14 3.64
N GLN A 243 1.54 -19.12 2.79
CA GLN A 243 0.84 -17.87 3.06
C GLN A 243 -0.66 -18.21 3.16
N GLN A 244 -1.25 -17.90 4.30
CA GLN A 244 -2.68 -18.13 4.51
C GLN A 244 -3.44 -16.97 3.86
N GLY A 245 -4.26 -17.30 2.87
CA GLY A 245 -5.16 -16.36 2.20
C GLY A 245 -4.70 -15.92 0.81
N PRO A 246 -5.62 -15.34 0.02
CA PRO A 246 -5.30 -14.76 -1.28
C PRO A 246 -4.31 -13.60 -1.14
N SER A 247 -3.50 -13.40 -2.17
CA SER A 247 -2.63 -12.23 -2.27
C SER A 247 -3.43 -10.92 -2.35
N VAL A 248 -2.85 -9.79 -1.96
CA VAL A 248 -3.50 -8.46 -2.07
C VAL A 248 -3.98 -8.20 -3.49
N GLU A 249 -3.20 -8.59 -4.47
CA GLU A 249 -3.49 -8.44 -5.89
C GLU A 249 -4.76 -9.22 -6.26
N GLU A 250 -4.88 -10.47 -5.82
CA GLU A 250 -6.09 -11.28 -5.99
C GLU A 250 -7.27 -10.71 -5.21
N GLN A 251 -7.05 -10.24 -3.97
CA GLN A 251 -8.09 -9.57 -3.17
C GLN A 251 -8.61 -8.31 -3.87
N ALA A 252 -7.71 -7.51 -4.44
CA ALA A 252 -8.05 -6.30 -5.18
C ALA A 252 -8.78 -6.63 -6.50
N GLU A 253 -8.35 -7.65 -7.22
CA GLU A 253 -9.00 -8.12 -8.45
C GLU A 253 -10.43 -8.62 -8.16
N THR A 254 -10.58 -9.52 -7.18
CA THR A 254 -11.87 -10.07 -6.77
C THR A 254 -12.80 -8.99 -6.18
N ALA A 255 -12.28 -8.04 -5.40
CA ALA A 255 -13.07 -6.91 -4.89
C ALA A 255 -13.50 -5.94 -5.99
N ARG A 256 -12.66 -5.74 -7.02
CA ARG A 256 -13.01 -4.93 -8.19
C ARG A 256 -14.11 -5.59 -9.01
N GLU A 257 -14.03 -6.90 -9.23
CA GLU A 257 -15.06 -7.65 -9.95
C GLU A 257 -16.39 -7.66 -9.19
N ALA A 258 -16.35 -7.95 -7.90
CA ALA A 258 -17.54 -7.91 -7.04
C ALA A 258 -18.10 -6.48 -6.89
N GLY A 259 -17.25 -5.45 -6.91
CA GLY A 259 -17.67 -4.04 -6.96
C GLY A 259 -18.43 -3.70 -8.24
N ARG A 260 -18.02 -4.23 -9.40
CA ARG A 260 -18.77 -4.07 -10.66
C ARG A 260 -20.13 -4.78 -10.61
N ALA A 261 -20.18 -5.97 -10.01
CA ALA A 261 -21.44 -6.68 -9.79
C ALA A 261 -22.36 -5.92 -8.82
N LEU A 262 -21.81 -5.35 -7.74
CA LEU A 262 -22.54 -4.49 -6.82
C LEU A 262 -23.10 -3.23 -7.52
N ALA A 263 -22.33 -2.63 -8.43
CA ALA A 263 -22.75 -1.47 -9.21
C ALA A 263 -23.89 -1.78 -10.19
N SER A 264 -23.99 -3.03 -10.68
CA SER A 264 -25.05 -3.46 -11.60
C SER A 264 -26.34 -3.89 -10.91
N LEU A 265 -26.33 -4.05 -9.58
CA LEU A 265 -27.54 -4.33 -8.81
C LEU A 265 -28.56 -3.20 -8.92
N GLN A 266 -29.84 -3.56 -8.77
CA GLN A 266 -30.90 -2.58 -8.64
C GLN A 266 -30.76 -1.82 -7.30
N PRO A 267 -31.21 -0.55 -7.22
CA PRO A 267 -31.12 0.22 -5.99
C PRO A 267 -31.76 -0.47 -4.79
N GLU A 268 -32.89 -1.15 -4.99
CA GLU A 268 -33.63 -1.87 -3.93
C GLU A 268 -32.80 -3.00 -3.31
N GLN A 269 -32.01 -3.70 -4.13
CA GLN A 269 -31.11 -4.77 -3.68
C GLN A 269 -29.97 -4.22 -2.82
N ARG A 270 -29.42 -3.05 -3.17
CA ARG A 270 -28.41 -2.37 -2.31
C ARG A 270 -29.01 -1.90 -0.99
N VAL A 271 -30.25 -1.41 -1.02
CA VAL A 271 -31.00 -1.03 0.19
C VAL A 271 -31.24 -2.25 1.09
N GLU A 272 -31.58 -3.40 0.50
CA GLU A 272 -31.77 -4.67 1.23
C GLU A 272 -30.48 -5.09 1.96
N ILE A 273 -29.33 -5.06 1.29
CA ILE A 273 -28.02 -5.34 1.91
C ILE A 273 -27.76 -4.41 3.10
N LEU A 274 -27.98 -3.10 2.95
CA LEU A 274 -27.74 -2.11 4.01
C LEU A 274 -28.66 -2.32 5.22
N CYS A 275 -29.93 -2.63 4.98
CA CYS A 275 -30.89 -2.96 6.03
C CYS A 275 -30.48 -4.24 6.77
N ARG A 276 -30.08 -5.30 6.03
CA ARG A 276 -29.60 -6.54 6.64
C ARG A 276 -28.33 -6.32 7.46
N LEU A 277 -27.40 -5.50 6.98
CA LEU A 277 -26.21 -5.14 7.73
C LEU A 277 -26.56 -4.45 9.07
N ALA A 278 -27.53 -3.53 9.06
CA ALA A 278 -28.00 -2.87 10.28
C ALA A 278 -28.66 -3.84 11.29
N GLU A 279 -29.41 -4.83 10.80
CA GLU A 279 -29.99 -5.89 11.62
C GLU A 279 -28.91 -6.78 12.24
N LEU A 280 -27.96 -7.25 11.43
CA LEU A 280 -26.88 -8.12 11.88
C LEU A 280 -26.00 -7.48 12.95
N LEU A 281 -25.75 -6.17 12.88
CA LEU A 281 -25.05 -5.44 13.96
C LEU A 281 -25.78 -5.51 15.30
N THR A 282 -27.11 -5.60 15.28
CA THR A 282 -27.94 -5.74 16.48
C THR A 282 -28.02 -7.22 16.92
N GLU A 283 -28.23 -8.15 15.98
CA GLU A 283 -28.30 -9.60 16.25
C GLU A 283 -26.98 -10.17 16.80
N ARG A 284 -25.84 -9.69 16.29
CA ARG A 284 -24.49 -10.16 16.67
C ARG A 284 -23.81 -9.26 17.70
N GLN A 285 -24.57 -8.40 18.38
CA GLN A 285 -24.03 -7.44 19.34
C GLN A 285 -23.11 -8.09 20.39
N GLU A 286 -23.52 -9.21 20.98
CA GLU A 286 -22.71 -9.90 22.00
C GLU A 286 -21.37 -10.39 21.45
N THR A 287 -21.36 -10.90 20.22
CA THR A 287 -20.14 -11.37 19.54
C THR A 287 -19.18 -10.20 19.28
N ILE A 288 -19.70 -9.06 18.80
CA ILE A 288 -18.89 -7.86 18.54
C ILE A 288 -18.28 -7.32 19.84
N LEU A 289 -19.09 -7.17 20.89
CA LEU A 289 -18.63 -6.66 22.18
C LEU A 289 -17.64 -7.62 22.85
N GLY A 290 -17.85 -8.93 22.71
CA GLY A 290 -16.93 -9.95 23.19
C GLY A 290 -15.55 -9.85 22.52
N ALA A 291 -15.51 -9.70 21.19
CA ALA A 291 -14.26 -9.49 20.44
C ALA A 291 -13.58 -8.17 20.81
N ASN A 292 -14.33 -7.08 20.94
CA ASN A 292 -13.80 -5.77 21.30
C ASN A 292 -13.21 -5.73 22.71
N LYS A 293 -13.81 -6.46 23.65
CA LYS A 293 -13.27 -6.58 25.01
C LYS A 293 -11.88 -7.22 25.00
N GLN A 294 -11.66 -8.25 24.19
CA GLN A 294 -10.36 -8.91 24.07
C GLN A 294 -9.30 -7.98 23.45
N ASP A 295 -9.67 -7.24 22.39
CA ASP A 295 -8.78 -6.23 21.80
C ASP A 295 -8.41 -5.14 22.82
N LEU A 296 -9.37 -4.64 23.60
CA LEU A 296 -9.11 -3.64 24.65
C LEU A 296 -8.19 -4.15 25.76
N GLU A 297 -8.35 -5.41 26.18
CA GLU A 297 -7.48 -6.05 27.17
C GLU A 297 -6.05 -6.18 26.63
N GLN A 298 -5.89 -6.63 25.38
CA GLN A 298 -4.59 -6.74 24.72
C GLN A 298 -3.93 -5.36 24.49
N ALA A 299 -4.70 -4.36 24.08
CA ALA A 299 -4.23 -2.99 23.86
C ALA A 299 -3.71 -2.36 25.16
N ARG A 300 -4.46 -2.52 26.26
CA ARG A 300 -4.04 -2.05 27.59
C ARG A 300 -2.79 -2.78 28.08
N ALA A 301 -2.70 -4.09 27.90
CA ALA A 301 -1.52 -4.87 28.25
C ALA A 301 -0.28 -4.46 27.44
N SER A 302 -0.48 -4.03 26.19
CA SER A 302 0.58 -3.57 25.28
C SER A 302 1.00 -2.12 25.52
N GLY A 303 0.34 -1.40 26.44
CA GLY A 303 0.66 -0.01 26.77
C GLY A 303 0.13 1.02 25.77
N LEU A 304 -0.94 0.71 25.03
CA LEU A 304 -1.58 1.67 24.12
C LEU A 304 -2.11 2.89 24.91
N ASP A 305 -1.97 4.08 24.34
CA ASP A 305 -2.43 5.33 24.96
C ASP A 305 -3.94 5.30 25.29
N ALA A 306 -4.33 5.95 26.38
CA ALA A 306 -5.72 5.99 26.84
C ALA A 306 -6.68 6.56 25.78
N SER A 307 -6.24 7.60 25.04
CA SER A 307 -7.06 8.23 24.00
C SER A 307 -7.32 7.30 22.80
N LEU A 308 -6.37 6.41 22.49
CA LEU A 308 -6.53 5.40 21.44
C LEU A 308 -7.40 4.23 21.92
N CYS A 309 -7.30 3.86 23.20
CA CYS A 309 -8.20 2.89 23.82
C CYS A 309 -9.67 3.36 23.78
N ASP A 310 -9.93 4.63 24.03
CA ASP A 310 -11.29 5.21 23.98
C ASP A 310 -11.88 5.21 22.56
N ARG A 311 -11.02 5.40 21.55
CA ARG A 311 -11.41 5.26 20.14
C ARG A 311 -11.68 3.81 19.77
N LEU A 312 -10.89 2.87 20.29
CA LEU A 312 -11.01 1.44 20.05
C LEU A 312 -12.28 0.84 20.68
N ALA A 313 -12.77 1.41 21.78
CA ALA A 313 -13.92 0.88 22.51
C ALA A 313 -15.23 0.99 21.73
N ILE A 314 -15.94 -0.15 21.61
CA ILE A 314 -17.30 -0.24 21.07
C ILE A 314 -18.28 -0.45 22.22
N ASN A 315 -19.33 0.37 22.24
CA ASN A 315 -20.37 0.33 23.26
C ASN A 315 -21.72 0.03 22.58
N PRO A 316 -22.73 -0.48 23.31
CA PRO A 316 -24.06 -0.72 22.75
C PRO A 316 -24.68 0.52 22.10
N SER A 317 -24.45 1.71 22.67
CA SER A 317 -24.91 2.98 22.08
C SER A 317 -24.28 3.27 20.72
N LYS A 318 -22.97 3.02 20.55
CA LYS A 318 -22.28 3.17 19.26
C LYS A 318 -22.84 2.20 18.21
N LEU A 319 -23.07 0.94 18.57
CA LEU A 319 -23.67 -0.05 17.66
C LEU A 319 -25.10 0.33 17.24
N SER A 320 -25.89 0.83 18.18
CA SER A 320 -27.23 1.34 17.89
C SER A 320 -27.19 2.54 16.93
N ALA A 321 -26.29 3.50 17.18
CA ALA A 321 -26.09 4.65 16.30
C ALA A 321 -25.63 4.24 14.89
N LEU A 322 -24.73 3.26 14.78
CA LEU A 322 -24.29 2.68 13.51
C LEU A 322 -25.45 2.04 12.73
N ALA A 323 -26.28 1.24 13.41
CA ALA A 323 -27.45 0.61 12.79
C ALA A 323 -28.46 1.67 12.31
N VAL A 324 -28.68 2.74 13.07
CA VAL A 324 -29.53 3.87 12.64
C VAL A 324 -28.92 4.58 11.42
N GLY A 325 -27.62 4.87 11.44
CA GLY A 325 -26.92 5.51 10.33
C GLY A 325 -26.97 4.69 9.04
N LEU A 326 -26.83 3.36 9.13
CA LEU A 326 -26.97 2.46 7.98
C LEU A 326 -28.39 2.46 7.40
N ARG A 327 -29.43 2.52 8.24
CA ARG A 327 -30.83 2.65 7.76
C ARG A 327 -31.09 3.99 7.09
N GLN A 328 -30.51 5.08 7.61
CA GLN A 328 -30.57 6.40 6.97
C GLN A 328 -29.81 6.43 5.64
N LEU A 329 -28.71 5.71 5.55
CA LEU A 329 -27.99 5.55 4.29
C LEU A 329 -28.83 4.73 3.29
N ALA A 330 -29.47 3.66 3.74
CA ALA A 330 -30.36 2.85 2.92
C ALA A 330 -31.51 3.68 2.32
N SER A 331 -32.12 4.57 3.12
CA SER A 331 -33.21 5.43 2.61
C SER A 331 -32.77 6.46 1.57
N SER A 332 -31.49 6.83 1.55
CA SER A 332 -30.92 7.82 0.61
C SER A 332 -30.20 7.20 -0.59
N ALA A 333 -29.84 5.91 -0.52
CA ALA A 333 -29.03 5.21 -1.53
C ALA A 333 -29.73 5.00 -2.89
N GLY A 334 -31.07 5.07 -2.93
CA GLY A 334 -31.88 4.76 -4.12
C GLY A 334 -31.45 5.51 -5.39
N ASN A 335 -31.04 6.78 -5.25
CA ASN A 335 -30.68 7.67 -6.37
C ASN A 335 -29.19 7.99 -6.46
N ALA A 336 -28.32 7.25 -5.77
CA ALA A 336 -26.88 7.54 -5.73
C ALA A 336 -26.19 7.25 -7.08
N LEU A 337 -26.60 6.18 -7.76
CA LEU A 337 -26.03 5.72 -9.01
C LEU A 337 -26.95 5.95 -10.20
N GLY A 338 -26.37 6.21 -11.38
CA GLY A 338 -27.12 6.41 -12.63
C GLY A 338 -27.89 7.73 -12.69
N LYS A 339 -27.64 8.66 -11.77
CA LYS A 339 -28.34 9.95 -11.72
C LYS A 339 -27.84 10.86 -12.84
N ALA A 340 -28.71 11.22 -13.78
CA ALA A 340 -28.40 12.21 -14.81
C ALA A 340 -28.28 13.62 -14.18
N LEU A 341 -27.05 14.14 -14.15
CA LEU A 341 -26.71 15.49 -13.68
C LEU A 341 -26.97 16.54 -14.76
N LYS A 342 -26.73 16.19 -16.03
CA LYS A 342 -26.96 17.06 -17.18
C LYS A 342 -27.39 16.24 -18.38
N ARG A 343 -28.38 16.73 -19.12
CA ARG A 343 -28.85 16.15 -20.38
C ARG A 343 -28.99 17.25 -21.41
N MET A 344 -28.34 17.09 -22.55
CA MET A 344 -28.33 18.11 -23.61
C MET A 344 -28.41 17.46 -24.99
N ARG A 345 -29.34 17.94 -25.81
CA ARG A 345 -29.39 17.56 -27.24
C ARG A 345 -28.41 18.42 -28.01
N LEU A 346 -27.32 17.82 -28.50
CA LEU A 346 -26.30 18.51 -29.29
C LEU A 346 -26.74 18.72 -30.74
N ALA A 347 -27.42 17.72 -31.30
CA ALA A 347 -27.92 17.71 -32.68
C ALA A 347 -29.14 16.77 -32.79
N PRO A 348 -29.90 16.79 -33.90
CA PRO A 348 -30.92 15.77 -34.17
C PRO A 348 -30.30 14.36 -34.09
N GLY A 349 -30.84 13.52 -33.20
CA GLY A 349 -30.33 12.16 -32.97
C GLY A 349 -29.11 12.05 -32.04
N LEU A 350 -28.55 13.15 -31.54
CA LEU A 350 -27.38 13.14 -30.65
C LEU A 350 -27.68 13.80 -29.29
N ILE A 351 -27.79 12.96 -28.26
CA ILE A 351 -28.05 13.37 -26.87
C ILE A 351 -26.80 13.08 -26.04
N LEU A 352 -26.30 14.09 -25.34
CA LEU A 352 -25.22 13.96 -24.36
C LEU A 352 -25.82 13.93 -22.96
N GLU A 353 -25.45 12.92 -22.18
CA GLU A 353 -25.86 12.74 -20.79
C GLU A 353 -24.62 12.63 -19.89
N HIS A 354 -24.63 13.38 -18.79
CA HIS A 354 -23.65 13.26 -17.71
C HIS A 354 -24.34 12.56 -16.53
N VAL A 355 -23.87 11.36 -16.19
CA VAL A 355 -24.50 10.49 -15.18
C VAL A 355 -23.52 10.13 -14.07
N THR A 356 -24.02 9.85 -12.87
CA THR A 356 -23.19 9.35 -11.76
C THR A 356 -22.85 7.87 -11.94
N VAL A 357 -21.59 7.53 -11.71
CA VAL A 357 -21.05 6.16 -11.73
C VAL A 357 -20.18 5.93 -10.48
N PRO A 358 -19.97 4.69 -10.04
CA PRO A 358 -19.02 4.40 -8.97
C PRO A 358 -17.60 4.84 -9.37
N ILE A 359 -16.77 5.10 -8.38
CA ILE A 359 -15.35 5.41 -8.58
C ILE A 359 -14.60 4.15 -9.01
N GLY A 360 -14.90 3.00 -8.39
CA GLY A 360 -14.25 1.72 -8.67
C GLY A 360 -13.94 0.97 -7.38
N LEU A 361 -12.64 0.81 -7.10
CA LEU A 361 -12.11 0.15 -5.90
C LEU A 361 -11.53 1.18 -4.93
N LEU A 362 -12.04 1.18 -3.71
CA LEU A 362 -11.61 2.07 -2.63
C LEU A 362 -10.64 1.34 -1.69
N LEU A 363 -9.60 2.01 -1.22
CA LEU A 363 -8.78 1.56 -0.09
C LEU A 363 -9.06 2.44 1.11
N VAL A 364 -9.52 1.87 2.21
CA VAL A 364 -9.74 2.62 3.45
C VAL A 364 -8.82 2.11 4.54
N ILE A 365 -7.98 3.00 5.03
CA ILE A 365 -6.95 2.71 6.04
C ILE A 365 -7.36 3.43 7.32
N PHE A 366 -7.55 2.70 8.41
CA PHE A 366 -8.04 3.30 9.66
C PHE A 366 -7.33 2.73 10.89
N GLU A 367 -7.14 3.60 11.88
CA GLU A 367 -6.45 3.29 13.14
C GLU A 367 -7.42 3.43 14.33
N SER A 368 -7.39 2.43 15.21
CA SER A 368 -8.06 2.39 16.52
C SER A 368 -9.54 2.78 16.48
N ARG A 369 -10.22 2.52 15.36
CA ARG A 369 -11.63 2.89 15.11
C ARG A 369 -12.37 1.76 14.40
N PRO A 370 -12.71 0.68 15.11
CA PRO A 370 -13.41 -0.46 14.50
C PRO A 370 -14.83 -0.08 14.03
N ASP A 371 -15.45 0.94 14.61
CA ASP A 371 -16.74 1.50 14.18
C ASP A 371 -16.72 2.10 12.76
N CYS A 372 -15.54 2.49 12.27
CA CYS A 372 -15.36 3.00 10.90
C CYS A 372 -15.63 1.93 9.83
N LEU A 373 -15.38 0.65 10.14
CA LEU A 373 -15.50 -0.46 9.20
C LEU A 373 -16.93 -0.58 8.63
N PRO A 374 -17.99 -0.75 9.44
CA PRO A 374 -19.35 -0.85 8.91
C PRO A 374 -19.84 0.44 8.25
N GLN A 375 -19.39 1.62 8.70
CA GLN A 375 -19.77 2.91 8.08
C GLN A 375 -19.25 3.00 6.65
N VAL A 376 -17.96 2.70 6.47
CA VAL A 376 -17.30 2.78 5.16
C VAL A 376 -17.79 1.69 4.24
N ALA A 377 -17.95 0.46 4.75
CA ALA A 377 -18.55 -0.62 3.98
C ALA A 377 -19.97 -0.26 3.52
N GLY A 378 -20.80 0.31 4.40
CA GLY A 378 -22.12 0.81 4.05
C GLY A 378 -22.09 1.88 2.95
N LEU A 379 -21.21 2.87 3.07
CA LEU A 379 -21.04 3.92 2.05
C LEU A 379 -20.58 3.35 0.70
N ALA A 380 -19.64 2.40 0.72
CA ALA A 380 -19.17 1.70 -0.49
C ALA A 380 -20.31 0.91 -1.14
N ILE A 381 -21.12 0.19 -0.35
CA ILE A 381 -22.31 -0.53 -0.81
C ILE A 381 -23.32 0.43 -1.44
N ALA A 382 -23.67 1.51 -0.74
CA ALA A 382 -24.63 2.51 -1.22
C ALA A 382 -24.21 3.16 -2.55
N SER A 383 -22.90 3.39 -2.72
CA SER A 383 -22.29 4.01 -3.90
C SER A 383 -21.77 3.01 -4.94
N GLY A 384 -22.02 1.71 -4.78
CA GLY A 384 -21.64 0.66 -5.72
C GLY A 384 -20.13 0.51 -5.94
N ASN A 385 -19.31 0.81 -4.93
CA ASN A 385 -17.87 0.64 -4.99
C ASN A 385 -17.43 -0.66 -4.31
N GLY A 386 -16.37 -1.28 -4.83
CA GLY A 386 -15.62 -2.28 -4.09
C GLY A 386 -14.76 -1.60 -3.01
N VAL A 387 -14.49 -2.28 -1.90
CA VAL A 387 -13.68 -1.72 -0.81
C VAL A 387 -12.67 -2.71 -0.24
N LEU A 388 -11.43 -2.25 -0.15
CA LEU A 388 -10.36 -2.87 0.62
C LEU A 388 -10.20 -2.12 1.93
N LEU A 389 -10.26 -2.85 3.04
CA LEU A 389 -10.24 -2.33 4.39
C LEU A 389 -8.94 -2.72 5.06
N LYS A 390 -8.18 -1.74 5.55
CA LYS A 390 -6.95 -1.96 6.29
C LYS A 390 -7.08 -1.33 7.67
N GLY A 391 -7.42 -2.17 8.65
CA GLY A 391 -7.46 -1.77 10.05
C GLY A 391 -6.08 -1.80 10.73
N GLY A 392 -5.98 -1.07 11.84
CA GLY A 392 -4.89 -1.18 12.81
C GLY A 392 -4.81 -2.57 13.44
N SER A 393 -3.60 -2.99 13.83
CA SER A 393 -3.35 -4.30 14.45
C SER A 393 -4.00 -4.45 15.83
N GLU A 394 -4.26 -3.34 16.51
CA GLU A 394 -4.89 -3.25 17.82
C GLU A 394 -6.39 -3.59 17.82
N ALA A 395 -7.04 -3.58 16.66
CA ALA A 395 -8.48 -3.84 16.50
C ALA A 395 -8.75 -5.13 15.71
N MET A 396 -7.80 -6.08 15.70
CA MET A 396 -7.83 -7.23 14.81
C MET A 396 -9.08 -8.10 15.01
N LEU A 397 -9.44 -8.41 16.26
CA LEU A 397 -10.58 -9.28 16.56
C LEU A 397 -11.91 -8.58 16.27
N SER A 398 -12.01 -7.30 16.65
CA SER A 398 -13.18 -6.45 16.39
C SER A 398 -13.43 -6.31 14.89
N ASN A 399 -12.39 -6.02 14.12
CA ASN A 399 -12.49 -5.86 12.67
C ASN A 399 -12.85 -7.18 11.99
N ALA A 400 -12.32 -8.32 12.45
CA ALA A 400 -12.68 -9.63 11.91
C ALA A 400 -14.17 -9.94 12.15
N ALA A 401 -14.69 -9.68 13.36
CA ALA A 401 -16.10 -9.87 13.68
C ALA A 401 -17.02 -8.98 12.84
N LEU A 402 -16.67 -7.70 12.69
CA LEU A 402 -17.44 -6.74 11.88
C LEU A 402 -17.36 -7.07 10.38
N MET A 403 -16.20 -7.49 9.89
CA MET A 403 -16.02 -7.88 8.48
C MET A 403 -16.85 -9.12 8.14
N SER A 404 -16.90 -10.11 9.02
CA SER A 404 -17.77 -11.29 8.87
C SER A 404 -19.23 -10.90 8.70
N ILE A 405 -19.71 -9.93 9.48
CA ILE A 405 -21.08 -9.42 9.40
C ILE A 405 -21.33 -8.68 8.06
N VAL A 406 -20.35 -7.89 7.60
CA VAL A 406 -20.42 -7.22 6.29
C VAL A 406 -20.50 -8.24 5.15
N GLN A 407 -19.69 -9.30 5.21
CA GLN A 407 -19.70 -10.37 4.21
C GLN A 407 -21.01 -11.17 4.23
N GLU A 408 -21.57 -11.42 5.41
CA GLU A 408 -22.89 -12.07 5.57
C GLU A 408 -24.02 -11.21 4.99
N ALA A 409 -23.96 -9.88 5.11
CA ALA A 409 -24.94 -9.01 4.47
C ALA A 409 -24.80 -9.02 2.92
N LEU A 410 -23.57 -9.01 2.42
CA LEU A 410 -23.27 -9.03 0.99
C LEU A 410 -23.57 -10.38 0.31
N SER A 411 -23.57 -11.48 1.06
CA SER A 411 -23.83 -12.82 0.51
C SER A 411 -25.28 -13.01 0.05
N LEU A 412 -26.21 -12.14 0.44
CA LEU A 412 -27.60 -12.13 -0.07
C LEU A 412 -27.68 -12.10 -1.61
N HIS A 413 -26.67 -11.52 -2.26
CA HIS A 413 -26.58 -11.40 -3.71
C HIS A 413 -25.24 -11.93 -4.25
N ASP A 414 -24.60 -12.87 -3.55
CA ASP A 414 -23.35 -13.53 -3.95
C ASP A 414 -22.16 -12.57 -4.23
N ILE A 415 -22.15 -11.40 -3.59
CA ILE A 415 -21.11 -10.37 -3.75
C ILE A 415 -20.31 -10.13 -2.47
N SER A 416 -20.12 -11.18 -1.66
CA SER A 416 -19.35 -11.14 -0.41
C SER A 416 -17.92 -10.59 -0.59
N ASN A 417 -17.33 -10.81 -1.76
CA ASN A 417 -15.99 -10.34 -2.10
C ASN A 417 -15.91 -8.83 -2.39
N ALA A 418 -17.03 -8.09 -2.45
CA ALA A 418 -17.04 -6.65 -2.72
C ALA A 418 -16.37 -5.84 -1.59
N ALA A 419 -16.30 -6.41 -0.39
CA ALA A 419 -15.57 -5.85 0.73
C ALA A 419 -14.57 -6.88 1.27
N GLN A 420 -13.30 -6.50 1.40
CA GLN A 420 -12.24 -7.40 1.88
C GLN A 420 -11.30 -6.71 2.86
N MET A 421 -10.75 -7.50 3.79
CA MET A 421 -9.70 -7.06 4.72
C MET A 421 -8.32 -7.37 4.16
N VAL A 422 -7.48 -6.34 4.13
CA VAL A 422 -6.05 -6.41 3.76
C VAL A 422 -5.25 -6.78 5.01
N ASN A 423 -4.29 -7.69 4.88
CA ASN A 423 -3.52 -8.18 6.00
C ASN A 423 -2.59 -7.10 6.56
N SER A 424 -2.30 -7.18 7.86
CA SER A 424 -1.47 -6.18 8.56
C SER A 424 -0.01 -6.10 8.08
N ARG A 425 0.49 -7.14 7.40
CA ARG A 425 1.89 -7.26 6.95
C ARG A 425 2.15 -6.69 5.56
N GLU A 426 1.10 -6.33 4.83
CA GLU A 426 1.23 -5.90 3.43
C GLU A 426 1.65 -4.43 3.34
N ASP A 427 2.51 -4.14 2.37
CA ASP A 427 3.01 -2.80 2.14
C ASP A 427 1.89 -1.90 1.61
N VAL A 428 1.51 -0.88 2.37
CA VAL A 428 0.49 0.11 2.02
C VAL A 428 0.79 0.73 0.65
N ALA A 429 2.07 0.93 0.31
CA ALA A 429 2.45 1.49 -0.98
C ALA A 429 2.05 0.57 -2.15
N ALA A 430 2.21 -0.76 -1.98
CA ALA A 430 1.83 -1.74 -2.99
C ALA A 430 0.31 -1.80 -3.16
N VAL A 431 -0.45 -1.80 -2.06
CA VAL A 431 -1.93 -1.82 -2.09
C VAL A 431 -2.47 -0.56 -2.77
N CYS A 432 -1.88 0.60 -2.49
CA CYS A 432 -2.32 1.87 -3.08
C CYS A 432 -2.24 1.86 -4.61
N GLN A 433 -1.28 1.16 -5.23
CA GLN A 433 -1.17 1.09 -6.70
C GLN A 433 -2.28 0.26 -7.35
N LEU A 434 -3.07 -0.48 -6.56
CA LEU A 434 -4.11 -1.38 -7.02
C LEU A 434 -5.51 -0.80 -6.87
N VAL A 435 -5.68 0.44 -6.41
CA VAL A 435 -6.98 1.05 -6.11
C VAL A 435 -7.17 2.40 -6.81
N ASP A 436 -8.42 2.86 -6.88
CA ASP A 436 -8.80 4.09 -7.58
C ASP A 436 -8.85 5.31 -6.64
N LEU A 437 -9.06 5.09 -5.33
CA LEU A 437 -9.08 6.12 -4.30
C LEU A 437 -8.63 5.55 -2.95
N ALA A 438 -7.73 6.25 -2.26
CA ALA A 438 -7.33 5.91 -0.89
C ALA A 438 -7.90 6.89 0.13
N ILE A 439 -8.43 6.37 1.24
CA ILE A 439 -9.10 7.14 2.29
C ILE A 439 -8.46 6.82 3.64
N PRO A 440 -7.45 7.58 4.09
CA PRO A 440 -6.87 7.44 5.42
C PRO A 440 -7.77 8.08 6.48
N ARG A 441 -8.07 7.33 7.54
CA ARG A 441 -8.89 7.75 8.69
C ARG A 441 -8.12 7.47 9.98
N GLY A 442 -7.32 8.44 10.41
CA GLY A 442 -6.50 8.29 11.60
C GLY A 442 -5.74 9.55 11.95
N SER A 443 -4.54 9.37 12.49
CA SER A 443 -3.65 10.47 12.83
C SER A 443 -3.18 11.26 11.61
N SER A 444 -2.77 12.52 11.82
CA SER A 444 -2.15 13.33 10.76
C SER A 444 -0.88 12.68 10.18
N ALA A 445 -0.17 11.90 11.01
CA ALA A 445 0.99 11.11 10.60
C ALA A 445 0.59 10.01 9.61
N LEU A 446 -0.50 9.26 9.88
CA LEU A 446 -1.03 8.26 8.96
C LEU A 446 -1.47 8.88 7.64
N VAL A 447 -2.22 10.00 7.67
CA VAL A 447 -2.70 10.66 6.45
C VAL A 447 -1.51 11.07 5.57
N ARG A 448 -0.45 11.65 6.17
CA ARG A 448 0.77 12.03 5.44
C ARG A 448 1.55 10.82 4.91
N SER A 449 1.64 9.72 5.67
CA SER A 449 2.35 8.52 5.21
C SER A 449 1.64 7.86 4.03
N VAL A 450 0.31 7.76 4.09
CA VAL A 450 -0.53 7.25 3.00
C VAL A 450 -0.47 8.16 1.79
N ALA A 451 -0.57 9.48 1.96
CA ALA A 451 -0.43 10.45 0.87
C ALA A 451 0.92 10.34 0.15
N LYS A 452 2.00 10.09 0.91
CA LYS A 452 3.33 9.86 0.34
C LYS A 452 3.43 8.50 -0.39
N ALA A 453 2.78 7.47 0.14
CA ALA A 453 2.80 6.12 -0.42
C ALA A 453 1.88 5.95 -1.65
N ALA A 454 0.79 6.72 -1.74
CA ALA A 454 -0.21 6.60 -2.79
C ALA A 454 0.29 6.97 -4.19
N GLY A 455 1.31 7.82 -4.29
CA GLY A 455 1.91 8.21 -5.57
C GLY A 455 0.93 8.98 -6.44
N THR A 456 0.41 8.34 -7.49
CA THR A 456 -0.55 8.91 -8.46
C THR A 456 -2.01 8.74 -8.03
N VAL A 457 -2.28 7.85 -7.08
CA VAL A 457 -3.64 7.56 -6.61
C VAL A 457 -4.16 8.73 -5.78
N PRO A 458 -5.38 9.24 -6.06
CA PRO A 458 -6.00 10.28 -5.25
C PRO A 458 -6.16 9.85 -3.79
N VAL A 459 -5.92 10.77 -2.87
CA VAL A 459 -6.09 10.54 -1.42
C VAL A 459 -7.13 11.51 -0.88
N LEU A 460 -8.19 10.96 -0.27
CA LEU A 460 -9.25 11.72 0.37
C LEU A 460 -9.06 11.67 1.90
N GLY A 461 -8.53 12.73 2.47
CA GLY A 461 -8.38 12.89 3.92
C GLY A 461 -7.97 14.31 4.28
N HIS A 462 -8.14 14.68 5.53
CA HIS A 462 -7.64 15.94 6.08
C HIS A 462 -6.45 15.65 6.98
N SER A 463 -5.36 16.39 6.79
CA SER A 463 -4.15 16.19 7.59
C SER A 463 -4.16 16.98 8.90
N GLU A 464 -4.90 18.09 8.99
CA GLU A 464 -4.86 19.05 10.11
C GLU A 464 -6.22 19.73 10.32
N GLY A 465 -6.58 19.98 11.58
CA GLY A 465 -7.88 20.51 12.02
C GLY A 465 -7.81 21.87 12.71
N ILE A 466 -7.09 22.85 12.14
CA ILE A 466 -6.91 24.17 12.76
C ILE A 466 -8.15 25.04 12.48
N CYS A 467 -9.14 24.92 13.36
CA CYS A 467 -10.44 25.57 13.25
C CYS A 467 -10.52 26.86 14.05
N HIS A 468 -11.19 27.88 13.52
CA HIS A 468 -11.35 29.19 14.16
C HIS A 468 -12.79 29.49 14.54
N VAL A 469 -12.96 30.22 15.63
CA VAL A 469 -14.22 30.91 15.94
C VAL A 469 -13.93 32.40 16.02
N TYR A 470 -14.60 33.21 15.22
CA TYR A 470 -14.51 34.67 15.25
C TYR A 470 -15.75 35.27 15.91
N VAL A 471 -15.54 36.02 16.99
CA VAL A 471 -16.58 36.77 17.71
C VAL A 471 -16.51 38.23 17.30
N ASP A 472 -17.54 38.65 16.57
CA ASP A 472 -17.66 39.98 15.98
C ASP A 472 -18.16 41.04 16.97
N GLU A 473 -18.00 42.33 16.66
CA GLU A 473 -18.49 43.40 17.54
C GLU A 473 -20.00 43.39 17.75
N HIS A 474 -20.76 42.87 16.79
CA HIS A 474 -22.21 42.74 16.86
C HIS A 474 -22.66 41.34 17.31
N ALA A 475 -21.79 40.57 17.98
CA ALA A 475 -22.13 39.23 18.46
C ALA A 475 -23.12 39.25 19.64
N CYS A 476 -24.12 38.37 19.58
CA CYS A 476 -24.92 38.00 20.75
C CYS A 476 -24.05 37.23 21.75
N MET A 477 -23.78 37.80 22.92
CA MET A 477 -22.84 37.18 23.87
C MET A 477 -23.31 35.85 24.44
N ASP A 478 -24.61 35.69 24.70
CA ASP A 478 -25.16 34.41 25.16
C ASP A 478 -24.96 33.28 24.13
N MET A 479 -25.04 33.64 22.84
CA MET A 479 -24.78 32.71 21.74
C MET A 479 -23.28 32.43 21.61
N ALA A 480 -22.44 33.47 21.66
CA ALA A 480 -20.99 33.35 21.56
C ALA A 480 -20.43 32.41 22.66
N LEU A 481 -20.88 32.56 23.91
CA LEU A 481 -20.47 31.71 25.02
C LEU A 481 -20.83 30.23 24.79
N LYS A 482 -22.04 29.95 24.29
CA LYS A 482 -22.48 28.58 23.98
C LYS A 482 -21.67 27.96 22.84
N ILE A 483 -21.49 28.70 21.75
CA ILE A 483 -20.76 28.24 20.57
C ILE A 483 -19.29 27.97 20.92
N VAL A 484 -18.63 28.90 21.62
CA VAL A 484 -17.22 28.73 22.00
C VAL A 484 -17.04 27.56 22.96
N ARG A 485 -17.95 27.40 23.95
CA ARG A 485 -17.92 26.25 24.86
C ARG A 485 -18.08 24.93 24.11
N ASP A 486 -19.10 24.82 23.28
CA ASP A 486 -19.38 23.61 22.49
C ASP A 486 -18.19 23.27 21.58
N SER A 487 -17.72 24.26 20.82
CA SER A 487 -16.63 24.09 19.85
C SER A 487 -15.31 23.66 20.50
N LYS A 488 -15.06 23.93 21.79
CA LYS A 488 -13.82 23.56 22.47
C LYS A 488 -13.94 22.38 23.42
N CYS A 489 -15.03 22.32 24.18
CA CYS A 489 -15.15 21.47 25.36
C CYS A 489 -15.93 20.17 25.10
N ASP A 490 -16.76 20.09 24.06
CA ASP A 490 -17.56 18.89 23.79
C ASP A 490 -16.67 17.68 23.45
N TYR A 491 -15.83 17.82 22.41
CA TYR A 491 -14.84 16.81 22.08
C TYR A 491 -13.50 17.45 21.65
N PRO A 492 -12.62 17.81 22.61
CA PRO A 492 -11.40 18.59 22.33
C PRO A 492 -10.38 17.92 21.39
N ALA A 493 -10.46 16.60 21.24
CA ALA A 493 -9.58 15.82 20.36
C ALA A 493 -10.15 15.64 18.93
N ALA A 494 -11.30 16.25 18.64
CA ALA A 494 -11.90 16.25 17.32
C ALA A 494 -11.15 17.20 16.37
N CYS A 495 -11.05 16.83 15.09
CA CYS A 495 -10.44 17.67 14.05
C CYS A 495 -11.22 18.95 13.74
N ASN A 496 -12.47 19.06 14.21
CA ASN A 496 -13.31 20.25 14.06
C ASN A 496 -13.39 21.07 15.36
N ALA A 497 -12.65 20.69 16.41
CA ALA A 497 -12.60 21.46 17.64
C ALA A 497 -11.93 22.81 17.39
N MET A 498 -12.42 23.87 18.05
CA MET A 498 -11.83 25.20 17.97
C MET A 498 -10.39 25.17 18.51
N GLU A 499 -9.44 25.66 17.72
CA GLU A 499 -8.05 25.81 18.17
C GLU A 499 -7.66 27.27 18.37
N SER A 500 -8.31 28.18 17.64
CA SER A 500 -8.07 29.63 17.71
C SER A 500 -9.37 30.41 17.84
N LEU A 501 -9.51 31.15 18.94
CA LEU A 501 -10.59 32.10 19.18
C LEU A 501 -10.11 33.50 18.77
N LEU A 502 -10.78 34.09 17.78
CA LEU A 502 -10.55 35.45 17.31
C LEU A 502 -11.61 36.37 17.88
N ILE A 503 -11.20 37.46 18.53
CA ILE A 503 -12.13 38.42 19.11
C ILE A 503 -11.93 39.80 18.46
N HIS A 504 -13.03 40.46 18.11
CA HIS A 504 -12.98 41.84 17.64
C HIS A 504 -12.46 42.79 18.71
N ARG A 505 -11.57 43.73 18.33
CA ARG A 505 -10.94 44.70 19.25
C ARG A 505 -11.93 45.48 20.13
N ALA A 506 -13.15 45.72 19.65
CA ALA A 506 -14.18 46.45 20.39
C ALA A 506 -14.64 45.68 21.65
N LEU A 507 -14.64 44.35 21.59
CA LEU A 507 -15.07 43.50 22.69
C LEU A 507 -14.02 43.40 23.81
N LEU A 508 -12.75 43.68 23.52
CA LEU A 508 -11.65 43.54 24.49
C LEU A 508 -11.81 44.42 25.73
N ARG A 509 -12.47 45.58 25.60
CA ARG A 509 -12.73 46.52 26.72
C ARG A 509 -14.14 46.38 27.30
N SER A 510 -14.89 45.39 26.86
CA SER A 510 -16.26 45.15 27.29
C SER A 510 -16.31 43.99 28.30
N PRO A 511 -17.33 43.95 29.19
CA PRO A 511 -17.50 42.83 30.14
C PRO A 511 -17.66 41.48 29.43
N SER A 512 -18.02 41.49 28.15
CA SER A 512 -18.11 40.32 27.28
C SER A 512 -16.81 39.53 27.17
N PHE A 513 -15.65 40.21 27.19
CA PHE A 513 -14.35 39.54 27.14
C PHE A 513 -14.06 38.78 28.43
N GLU A 514 -14.35 39.39 29.58
CA GLU A 514 -14.19 38.74 30.90
C GLU A 514 -15.08 37.49 30.99
N GLN A 515 -16.33 37.57 30.54
CA GLN A 515 -17.25 36.42 30.52
C GLN A 515 -16.73 35.26 29.67
N LEU A 516 -16.13 35.53 28.50
CA LEU A 516 -15.55 34.50 27.63
C LEU A 516 -14.34 33.82 28.30
N VAL A 517 -13.45 34.63 28.89
CA VAL A 517 -12.25 34.13 29.57
C VAL A 517 -12.61 33.34 30.83
N ASP A 518 -13.55 33.84 31.63
CA ASP A 518 -14.03 33.16 32.84
C ASP A 518 -14.72 31.83 32.50
N MET A 519 -15.51 31.80 31.42
CA MET A 519 -16.12 30.57 30.92
C MET A 519 -15.05 29.54 30.53
N LEU A 520 -14.06 29.93 29.73
CA LEU A 520 -12.97 29.04 29.33
C LEU A 520 -12.14 28.54 30.53
N HIS A 521 -11.88 29.41 31.51
CA HIS A 521 -11.20 29.01 32.74
C HIS A 521 -12.04 28.05 33.59
N SER A 522 -13.35 28.26 33.69
CA SER A 522 -14.26 27.36 34.43
C SER A 522 -14.30 25.94 33.84
N GLU A 523 -14.11 25.83 32.51
CA GLU A 523 -13.99 24.56 31.77
C GLU A 523 -12.55 24.01 31.75
N ASN A 524 -11.62 24.62 32.49
CA ASN A 524 -10.19 24.27 32.55
C ASN A 524 -9.44 24.39 31.21
N VAL A 525 -9.88 25.26 30.31
CA VAL A 525 -9.19 25.51 29.04
C VAL A 525 -7.98 26.41 29.27
N GLN A 526 -6.79 25.95 28.85
CA GLN A 526 -5.57 26.75 28.89
C GLN A 526 -5.53 27.72 27.70
N ILE A 527 -5.63 29.01 28.00
CA ILE A 527 -5.56 30.05 26.97
C ILE A 527 -4.09 30.35 26.65
N ARG A 528 -3.77 30.47 25.35
CA ARG A 528 -2.48 30.98 24.85
C ARG A 528 -2.70 32.31 24.15
N ALA A 529 -2.03 33.37 24.61
CA ALA A 529 -2.22 34.70 24.03
C ALA A 529 -1.52 34.83 22.68
N GLY A 530 -2.26 35.25 21.66
CA GLY A 530 -1.69 35.65 20.38
C GLY A 530 -0.85 36.94 20.48
N PRO A 531 0.05 37.22 19.52
CA PRO A 531 0.91 38.40 19.55
C PRO A 531 0.22 39.76 19.74
N ARG A 532 -1.02 39.96 19.25
CA ARG A 532 -1.71 41.25 19.46
C ARG A 532 -2.34 41.29 20.84
N LEU A 533 -3.00 40.22 21.27
CA LEU A 533 -3.53 40.12 22.64
C LEU A 533 -2.44 40.33 23.71
N SER A 534 -1.27 39.71 23.52
CA SER A 534 -0.14 39.81 24.46
C SER A 534 0.43 41.23 24.59
N LYS A 535 0.19 42.13 23.62
CA LYS A 535 0.61 43.54 23.70
C LYS A 535 -0.42 44.42 24.40
N GLU A 536 -1.70 44.05 24.30
CA GLU A 536 -2.80 44.77 24.94
C GLU A 536 -2.95 44.42 26.43
N LEU A 537 -2.49 43.22 26.84
CA LEU A 537 -2.51 42.78 28.24
C LEU A 537 -1.18 43.07 28.95
N ALA A 538 -1.23 43.79 30.09
CA ALA A 538 -0.06 44.05 30.93
C ALA A 538 0.44 42.79 31.67
N PHE A 539 -0.48 41.91 32.04
CA PHE A 539 -0.24 40.56 32.56
C PHE A 539 -1.28 39.64 31.92
N GLY A 540 -0.83 38.58 31.26
CA GLY A 540 -1.72 37.72 30.47
C GLY A 540 -1.23 36.27 30.42
N PRO A 541 -2.03 35.39 29.82
CA PRO A 541 -1.66 33.99 29.65
C PRO A 541 -0.40 33.85 28.80
N THR A 542 0.27 32.70 28.90
CA THR A 542 1.48 32.40 28.13
C THR A 542 1.27 32.66 26.63
N THR A 543 2.23 33.31 25.99
CA THR A 543 2.16 33.61 24.56
C THR A 543 2.15 32.33 23.72
N ALA A 544 1.35 32.32 22.66
CA ALA A 544 1.34 31.23 21.68
C ALA A 544 2.67 31.19 20.93
N ALA A 545 3.31 30.01 20.88
CA ALA A 545 4.56 29.83 20.13
C ALA A 545 4.34 29.93 18.61
N ASN A 546 3.20 29.45 18.13
CA ASN A 546 2.77 29.53 16.73
C ASN A 546 1.23 29.62 16.68
N LEU A 547 0.71 30.42 15.75
CA LEU A 547 -0.72 30.56 15.48
C LEU A 547 -1.26 29.40 14.62
N ARG A 548 -0.38 28.59 14.00
CA ARG A 548 -0.73 27.32 13.34
C ARG A 548 -0.46 26.12 14.26
N THR A 549 -1.25 25.98 15.32
CA THR A 549 -1.11 24.86 16.25
C THR A 549 -2.46 24.17 16.46
N GLU A 550 -2.53 22.88 16.17
CA GLU A 550 -3.62 22.00 16.62
C GLU A 550 -3.22 21.45 18.00
N TYR A 551 -4.00 21.77 19.04
CA TYR A 551 -3.70 21.37 20.40
C TYR A 551 -4.31 19.99 20.73
N GLY A 552 -5.46 19.66 20.14
CA GLY A 552 -6.13 18.37 20.35
C GLY A 552 -6.52 18.09 21.81
N GLY A 553 -6.69 19.13 22.61
CA GLY A 553 -7.00 19.08 24.04
C GLY A 553 -7.61 20.40 24.53
N LEU A 554 -7.82 20.54 25.83
CA LEU A 554 -8.38 21.76 26.46
C LEU A 554 -7.36 22.92 26.48
N VAL A 555 -6.91 23.34 25.30
CA VAL A 555 -6.00 24.46 25.07
C VAL A 555 -6.48 25.20 23.83
N CYS A 556 -6.44 26.53 23.83
CA CYS A 556 -6.74 27.33 22.64
C CYS A 556 -5.89 28.59 22.55
N THR A 557 -5.67 29.08 21.34
CA THR A 557 -5.11 30.41 21.11
C THR A 557 -6.22 31.46 21.18
N LEU A 558 -5.96 32.59 21.83
CA LEU A 558 -6.84 33.75 21.85
C LEU A 558 -6.13 34.94 21.19
N GLU A 559 -6.71 35.48 20.12
CA GLU A 559 -6.11 36.57 19.35
C GLU A 559 -7.11 37.69 19.05
N VAL A 560 -6.61 38.92 18.95
CA VAL A 560 -7.42 40.12 18.70
C VAL A 560 -7.30 40.56 17.25
N VAL A 561 -8.44 40.82 16.60
CA VAL A 561 -8.52 41.29 15.22
C VAL A 561 -9.28 42.61 15.11
N ASP A 562 -8.90 43.43 14.12
CA ASP A 562 -9.42 44.80 13.98
C ASP A 562 -10.81 44.88 13.36
N ASN A 563 -11.19 43.87 12.58
CA ASN A 563 -12.43 43.76 11.81
C ASN A 563 -12.53 42.36 11.17
N VAL A 564 -13.66 42.10 10.52
CA VAL A 564 -13.94 40.85 9.77
C VAL A 564 -12.88 40.55 8.71
N CYS A 565 -12.41 41.55 7.95
CA CYS A 565 -11.38 41.32 6.92
C CYS A 565 -10.06 40.83 7.52
N ALA A 566 -9.68 41.34 8.69
CA ALA A 566 -8.53 40.85 9.44
C ALA A 566 -8.75 39.43 9.98
N ALA A 567 -9.96 39.10 10.43
CA ALA A 567 -10.33 37.75 10.83
C ALA A 567 -10.22 36.76 9.66
N VAL A 568 -10.80 37.08 8.51
CA VAL A 568 -10.71 36.27 7.28
C VAL A 568 -9.25 36.09 6.85
N SER A 569 -8.47 37.18 6.85
CA SER A 569 -7.04 37.11 6.50
C SER A 569 -6.25 36.23 7.46
N HIS A 570 -6.58 36.27 8.76
CA HIS A 570 -5.98 35.40 9.76
C HIS A 570 -6.33 33.94 9.47
N ILE A 571 -7.60 33.65 9.22
CA ILE A 571 -8.09 32.29 9.00
C ILE A 571 -7.49 31.69 7.72
N HIS A 572 -7.47 32.44 6.61
CA HIS A 572 -6.79 32.01 5.38
C HIS A 572 -5.30 31.79 5.56
N HIS A 573 -4.65 32.56 6.44
CA HIS A 573 -3.22 32.46 6.66
C HIS A 573 -2.85 31.37 7.67
N TYR A 574 -3.66 31.10 8.70
CA TYR A 574 -3.30 30.20 9.80
C TYR A 574 -4.15 28.93 9.89
N GLY A 575 -5.35 28.92 9.29
CA GLY A 575 -6.25 27.78 9.27
C GLY A 575 -5.87 26.69 8.28
N SER A 576 -6.44 25.50 8.53
CA SER A 576 -6.28 24.34 7.65
C SER A 576 -7.37 24.25 6.56
N GLY A 577 -8.34 25.16 6.56
CA GLY A 577 -9.49 25.14 5.66
C GLY A 577 -10.48 24.02 5.98
N HIS A 578 -10.57 23.62 7.25
CA HIS A 578 -11.45 22.55 7.73
C HIS A 578 -12.85 23.09 8.10
N THR A 579 -12.95 23.79 9.23
CA THR A 579 -14.19 24.40 9.73
C THR A 579 -13.86 25.74 10.39
N ASP A 580 -14.55 26.81 10.02
CA ASP A 580 -14.36 28.13 10.63
C ASP A 580 -15.72 28.81 10.85
N THR A 581 -15.88 29.45 12.01
CA THR A 581 -17.17 29.96 12.48
C THR A 581 -17.11 31.47 12.73
N ILE A 582 -18.19 32.18 12.39
CA ILE A 582 -18.41 33.58 12.77
C ILE A 582 -19.64 33.69 13.67
N VAL A 583 -19.55 34.49 14.72
CA VAL A 583 -20.67 34.85 15.60
C VAL A 583 -20.94 36.34 15.46
N THR A 584 -22.06 36.70 14.84
CA THR A 584 -22.52 38.10 14.63
C THR A 584 -24.04 38.12 14.46
N GLU A 585 -24.70 39.21 14.86
CA GLU A 585 -26.12 39.47 14.57
C GLU A 585 -26.33 40.24 13.26
N ASP A 586 -25.26 40.76 12.64
CA ASP A 586 -25.36 41.48 11.37
C ASP A 586 -25.42 40.54 10.16
N GLY A 587 -26.60 40.47 9.54
CA GLY A 587 -26.86 39.62 8.38
C GLY A 587 -26.06 39.97 7.11
N LEU A 588 -25.62 41.23 6.94
CA LEU A 588 -24.79 41.62 5.80
C LEU A 588 -23.34 41.13 5.97
N PHE A 589 -22.81 41.21 7.20
CA PHE A 589 -21.48 40.67 7.51
C PHE A 589 -21.44 39.15 7.52
N ALA A 590 -22.51 38.49 7.96
CA ALA A 590 -22.64 37.04 7.83
C ALA A 590 -22.56 36.61 6.35
N HIS A 591 -23.30 37.27 5.45
CA HIS A 591 -23.29 36.97 4.01
C HIS A 591 -21.96 37.32 3.33
N PHE A 592 -21.31 38.44 3.70
CA PHE A 592 -19.99 38.80 3.18
C PHE A 592 -18.93 37.77 3.60
N SER A 593 -18.97 37.33 4.85
CA SER A 593 -18.06 36.33 5.40
C SER A 593 -18.19 34.98 4.70
N CYS A 594 -19.42 34.49 4.48
CA CYS A 594 -19.67 33.21 3.79
C CYS A 594 -19.01 33.12 2.41
N ASN A 595 -18.99 34.22 1.64
CA ASN A 595 -18.38 34.24 0.31
C ASN A 595 -16.85 34.18 0.36
N PHE A 596 -16.21 34.69 1.41
CA PHE A 596 -14.75 34.71 1.54
C PHE A 596 -14.19 33.53 2.33
N PHE A 597 -14.94 32.96 3.28
CA PHE A 597 -14.56 31.74 3.97
C PHE A 597 -14.45 30.53 3.04
N VAL A 598 -15.16 30.54 1.90
CA VAL A 598 -15.24 29.43 0.92
C VAL A 598 -14.17 29.51 -0.19
N GLU A 599 -13.42 30.62 -0.32
CA GLU A 599 -12.36 30.70 -1.35
C GLU A 599 -11.09 29.93 -0.95
N HIS A 600 -10.87 28.77 -1.57
CA HIS A 600 -9.67 27.95 -1.45
C HIS A 600 -8.39 28.66 -1.95
N PRO A 601 -7.19 28.42 -1.34
CA PRO A 601 -5.92 29.03 -1.78
C PRO A 601 -5.33 28.48 -3.08
N THR A 602 -5.96 27.52 -3.77
CA THR A 602 -5.37 26.83 -4.94
C THR A 602 -5.37 27.65 -6.24
N LEU A 603 -5.99 28.83 -6.28
CA LEU A 603 -6.06 29.67 -7.50
C LEU A 603 -4.90 30.67 -7.67
N ARG A 604 -3.93 30.76 -6.75
CA ARG A 604 -2.77 31.65 -6.90
C ARG A 604 -1.50 30.88 -7.25
N LYS A 605 -1.39 30.37 -8.49
CA LYS A 605 -0.10 30.11 -9.19
C LYS A 605 -0.30 29.60 -10.64
N GLN A 606 -0.75 30.47 -11.55
CA GLN A 606 -0.35 30.38 -12.97
C GLN A 606 -0.34 31.79 -13.60
N PRO A 607 0.71 32.18 -14.35
CA PRO A 607 0.69 33.40 -15.13
C PRO A 607 0.07 33.14 -16.52
N SER A 608 -0.81 34.06 -16.91
CA SER A 608 -1.21 34.44 -18.28
C SER A 608 -2.15 33.55 -19.11
N ASN A 609 -3.13 34.27 -19.70
CA ASN A 609 -3.83 34.02 -20.96
C ASN A 609 -4.72 32.79 -21.10
N THR A 610 -6.02 32.98 -20.90
CA THR A 610 -7.07 32.84 -21.95
C THR A 610 -8.45 33.15 -21.39
N HIS A 611 -9.29 33.80 -22.19
CA HIS A 611 -10.66 34.16 -21.86
C HIS A 611 -11.58 32.93 -21.79
N SER A 612 -12.11 32.62 -20.60
CA SER A 612 -13.44 32.01 -20.45
C SER A 612 -13.98 32.27 -19.05
N LYS A 613 -14.87 33.27 -18.93
CA LYS A 613 -15.66 33.49 -17.70
C LYS A 613 -16.67 32.35 -17.57
N VAL A 614 -16.47 31.47 -16.59
CA VAL A 614 -17.52 30.56 -16.12
C VAL A 614 -18.26 31.27 -14.99
N ASN A 615 -19.45 31.78 -15.28
CA ASN A 615 -20.33 32.35 -14.26
C ASN A 615 -20.95 31.19 -13.46
N TYR A 616 -20.51 31.01 -12.22
CA TYR A 616 -21.26 30.26 -11.23
C TYR A 616 -22.22 31.24 -10.52
N HIS A 617 -23.52 31.02 -10.68
CA HIS A 617 -24.54 31.67 -9.87
C HIS A 617 -24.89 30.73 -8.70
N PRO A 618 -24.47 31.02 -7.46
CA PRO A 618 -25.01 30.32 -6.30
C PRO A 618 -26.41 30.89 -6.01
N THR A 619 -27.44 30.09 -6.25
CA THR A 619 -28.81 30.39 -5.80
C THR A 619 -28.89 30.08 -4.32
N VAL A 620 -28.92 31.11 -3.47
CA VAL A 620 -29.09 30.99 -2.02
C VAL A 620 -30.51 31.44 -1.67
N TYR A 621 -31.34 30.51 -1.23
CA TYR A 621 -32.68 30.79 -0.70
C TYR A 621 -32.61 30.63 0.83
N ILE A 622 -32.78 31.71 1.59
CA ILE A 622 -32.72 31.70 3.06
C ILE A 622 -33.93 32.47 3.62
N PRO A 623 -34.85 31.82 4.36
CA PRO A 623 -35.63 32.50 5.38
C PRO A 623 -34.71 32.81 6.58
N LYS A 624 -34.85 34.01 7.14
CA LYS A 624 -34.04 34.56 8.24
C LYS A 624 -33.88 33.55 9.39
N GLU A 625 -32.66 33.06 9.63
CA GLU A 625 -32.04 32.74 10.94
C GLU A 625 -30.74 31.94 10.76
N VAL A 626 -29.66 32.40 11.41
CA VAL A 626 -28.33 31.81 11.69
C VAL A 626 -27.55 31.17 10.52
N CYS A 627 -26.38 31.75 10.19
CA CYS A 627 -25.43 31.20 9.21
C CYS A 627 -24.22 30.56 9.93
N VAL A 628 -24.26 29.25 10.16
CA VAL A 628 -23.06 28.46 10.55
C VAL A 628 -22.45 27.90 9.26
N VAL A 629 -21.24 28.32 8.90
CA VAL A 629 -20.51 27.79 7.74
C VAL A 629 -19.56 26.70 8.19
N GLY A 630 -20.11 25.52 8.43
CA GLY A 630 -19.39 24.27 8.57
C GLY A 630 -20.22 23.18 7.91
N LEU A 631 -19.58 22.14 7.38
CA LEU A 631 -20.27 20.98 6.79
C LEU A 631 -21.33 20.44 7.79
N PHE A 632 -22.61 20.73 7.49
CA PHE A 632 -23.87 20.31 8.12
C PHE A 632 -23.86 19.65 9.51
N VAL A 633 -24.41 20.32 10.53
CA VAL A 633 -25.53 19.84 11.38
C VAL A 633 -26.28 21.06 11.95
N CYS A 634 -27.61 21.04 11.84
CA CYS A 634 -28.55 22.06 12.32
C CYS A 634 -29.24 21.53 13.60
N LEU A 635 -29.22 22.27 14.71
CA LEU A 635 -29.98 21.92 15.91
C LEU A 635 -30.95 23.06 16.28
N THR A 636 -32.24 22.77 16.23
CA THR A 636 -33.33 23.64 16.67
C THR A 636 -33.70 23.34 18.13
N SER A 637 -33.83 24.37 18.97
CA SER A 637 -34.60 24.29 20.22
C SER A 637 -36.04 24.70 19.92
N VAL A 638 -36.98 23.77 20.07
CA VAL A 638 -38.42 24.06 20.02
C VAL A 638 -38.83 24.60 21.38
N HIS A 639 -39.12 25.90 21.45
CA HIS A 639 -39.93 26.49 22.51
C HIS A 639 -41.07 27.29 21.91
N SER A 640 -42.24 26.65 21.91
CA SER A 640 -43.55 27.28 22.08
C SER A 640 -44.33 26.44 23.08
#